data_AF-A0A9E4C2V6-F1
#
_entry.id   AF-A0A9E4C2V6-F1
#
_cell.length_a   1.000
_cell.length_b   1.000
_cell.length_c   1.000
_cell.angle_alpha   90.00
_cell.angle_beta   90.00
_cell.angle_gamma   90.00
#
_symmetry.space_group_name_H-M   'P 1'
#
loop_
_entity.id
_entity.type
_entity.pdbx_description
1 polymer ?
#
loop_
_entity_poly.entity_id
_entity_poly.type
_entity_poly.pdbx_seq_one_letter_code
_entity_poly.pdbx_strand_id
1 'polypeptide(L)'
;MENRNLYLFIASAALLLIGISGWAGHDQFSEPPRWAFAIIALGIVCFVYTVWISRRELQGGIRLRSTRTGIQVALMIVVVTSILVIVELVSVKYFKRWDVTPGNFYSLSAKTINLLKKLDREKKRIEIIAFTRKLEEPAVTEILEQYSRASKQISFKFLSLDASPRTAKKHDVDAYGTLVVIHHFGKEQTEKQNKSNSAEQEKKPTFRSEKIFNLSENAIANAILKTIQSEQKRVYYLTGHGERLFTGQGREAMKALAIGMRDDNYQVDELLLLRKKGVPQNTSMLIIAAPQKELEEAEVKYIDDYIKSGGKLLVFLEPGMKPGRLTALLERYGFEIPESFVVDPESVRYELAGGNIITPFAVDYGLHEITRQLKGFATVFPTVRKVSAKGMPKAGLHSEELVKTGAGSFTVEEISIQNGQLHFDPKTKKDGPVPIGAAVTVTLDLYKLAQGQGAADDAKTPASQKKTNEKNEAKIVVFGDADFASDAFIGAVQYRELARRRERPDHHSSEKPHGRTSRVGRRGGAVRPLVHCLGHAVVHHPHRSRRLRQEKATAVNPKKNLILLLVLIILGSAYYVYGVKWASEERAAEERKVKLLKGIDEKALIRIDVTREEEPYQIIRTEKGWRFVKPVDAAVDSDEVEKLLEAATKLRERRRIGNVKDRTEFGMDKPRMKITFGLKDKDDVSLEIGDRTPTREFRYASVAKNPEIFTLQLSDIANFDKTVFSIRDRSIVPVMPESANKVIVEPQDGGEYTVVRKSKDEWALVKPIQDRADAIDSEGIVSTLRWDKVQRFVDEAPKNLAPYG
;
A
#
# COMPACT_ATOMS: atom_id res chain seq x y z
N MET A 1 62.82 -12.01 32.55
CA MET A 1 61.57 -12.82 32.54
C MET A 1 60.29 -11.99 32.52
N GLU A 2 60.35 -10.68 32.80
CA GLU A 2 59.19 -9.80 33.07
C GLU A 2 58.04 -9.85 32.05
N ASN A 3 58.33 -9.94 30.74
CA ASN A 3 57.27 -9.86 29.73
C ASN A 3 56.31 -11.07 29.69
N ARG A 4 56.69 -12.25 30.23
CA ARG A 4 55.87 -13.47 30.07
C ARG A 4 54.55 -13.39 30.84
N ASN A 5 54.57 -12.83 32.04
CA ASN A 5 53.40 -12.73 32.90
C ASN A 5 52.40 -11.69 32.35
N LEU A 6 52.90 -10.60 31.76
CA LEU A 6 52.07 -9.60 31.06
C LEU A 6 51.33 -10.20 29.85
N TYR A 7 52.00 -11.01 29.02
CA TYR A 7 51.33 -11.67 27.88
C TYR A 7 50.26 -12.66 28.33
N LEU A 8 50.49 -13.42 29.41
CA LEU A 8 49.47 -14.33 29.95
C LEU A 8 48.27 -13.57 30.54
N PHE A 9 48.50 -12.43 31.21
CA PHE A 9 47.42 -11.57 31.71
C PHE A 9 46.57 -11.02 30.57
N ILE A 10 47.21 -10.46 29.52
CA ILE A 10 46.52 -9.97 28.31
C ILE A 10 45.73 -11.10 27.62
N ALA A 11 46.30 -12.31 27.52
CA ALA A 11 45.60 -13.46 26.95
C ALA A 11 44.37 -13.87 27.78
N SER A 12 44.46 -13.88 29.12
CA SER A 12 43.33 -14.18 29.99
C SER A 12 42.20 -13.14 29.87
N ALA A 13 42.54 -11.85 29.80
CA ALA A 13 41.58 -10.76 29.58
C ALA A 13 40.93 -10.83 28.19
N ALA A 14 41.68 -11.18 27.14
CA ALA A 14 41.15 -11.38 25.81
C ALA A 14 40.18 -12.57 25.74
N LEU A 15 40.49 -13.70 26.38
CA LEU A 15 39.58 -14.84 26.48
C LEU A 15 38.29 -14.47 27.21
N LEU A 16 38.38 -13.77 28.35
CA LEU A 16 37.20 -13.29 29.08
C LEU A 16 36.32 -12.37 28.21
N LEU A 17 36.92 -11.40 27.49
CA LEU A 17 36.18 -10.51 26.60
C LEU A 17 35.52 -11.25 25.43
N ILE A 18 36.19 -12.23 24.81
CA ILE A 18 35.62 -13.05 23.73
C ILE A 18 34.44 -13.87 24.25
N GLY A 19 34.60 -14.52 25.41
CA GLY A 19 33.54 -15.32 26.02
C GLY A 19 32.32 -14.48 26.45
N ILE A 20 32.55 -13.32 27.07
CA ILE A 20 31.48 -12.38 27.46
C ILE A 20 30.77 -11.81 26.24
N SER A 21 31.50 -11.47 25.17
CA SER A 21 30.89 -10.97 23.91
C SER A 21 30.03 -12.04 23.23
N GLY A 22 30.51 -13.30 23.20
CA GLY A 22 29.75 -14.44 22.68
C GLY A 22 28.51 -14.79 23.52
N TRP A 23 28.52 -14.51 24.82
CA TRP A 23 27.36 -14.65 25.69
C TRP A 23 26.38 -13.47 25.55
N ALA A 24 26.87 -12.23 25.47
CA ALA A 24 26.02 -11.04 25.30
C ALA A 24 25.23 -11.10 23.97
N GLY A 25 25.87 -11.54 22.89
CA GLY A 25 25.24 -11.75 21.57
C GLY A 25 24.21 -12.89 21.48
N HIS A 26 23.78 -13.48 22.60
CA HIS A 26 22.82 -14.59 22.59
C HIS A 26 21.47 -14.26 21.92
N ASP A 27 21.02 -13.00 21.87
CA ASP A 27 19.77 -12.63 21.19
C ASP A 27 19.81 -12.89 19.66
N GLN A 28 20.99 -13.13 19.07
CA GLN A 28 21.13 -13.57 17.67
C GLN A 28 21.14 -15.10 17.48
N PHE A 29 21.13 -15.89 18.56
CA PHE A 29 21.22 -17.35 18.53
C PHE A 29 20.12 -18.01 19.39
N SER A 30 19.46 -19.05 18.88
CA SER A 30 18.34 -19.71 19.58
C SER A 30 18.71 -20.34 20.94
N GLU A 31 19.99 -20.59 21.20
CA GLU A 31 20.54 -20.94 22.51
C GLU A 31 21.84 -20.16 22.75
N PRO A 32 22.16 -19.75 24.00
CA PRO A 32 23.45 -19.15 24.31
C PRO A 32 24.58 -20.15 24.00
N PRO A 33 25.59 -19.77 23.19
CA PRO A 33 26.57 -20.72 22.69
C PRO A 33 27.36 -21.38 23.83
N ARG A 34 27.30 -22.71 23.93
CA ARG A 34 28.02 -23.48 24.97
C ARG A 34 29.54 -23.24 24.96
N TRP A 35 30.11 -22.87 23.81
CA TRP A 35 31.50 -22.47 23.69
C TRP A 35 31.84 -21.18 24.44
N ALA A 36 30.90 -20.24 24.60
CA ALA A 36 31.14 -18.98 25.31
C ALA A 36 31.42 -19.24 26.81
N PHE A 37 30.63 -20.09 27.46
CA PHE A 37 30.88 -20.51 28.84
C PHE A 37 32.22 -21.21 29.02
N ALA A 38 32.60 -22.08 28.07
CA ALA A 38 33.91 -22.75 28.08
C ALA A 38 35.08 -21.76 27.97
N ILE A 39 34.96 -20.74 27.11
CA ILE A 39 35.95 -19.68 26.96
C ILE A 39 36.02 -18.77 28.20
N ILE A 40 34.88 -18.41 28.81
CA ILE A 40 34.84 -17.66 30.08
C ILE A 40 35.57 -18.46 31.18
N ALA A 41 35.22 -19.74 31.36
CA ALA A 41 35.85 -20.60 32.35
C ALA A 41 37.37 -20.73 32.14
N LEU A 42 37.82 -20.92 30.90
CA LEU A 42 39.23 -20.94 30.54
C LEU A 42 39.92 -19.61 30.85
N GLY A 43 39.28 -18.48 30.54
CA GLY A 43 39.75 -17.13 30.87
C GLY A 43 39.92 -16.93 32.38
N ILE A 44 38.96 -17.36 33.19
CA ILE A 44 39.03 -17.31 34.67
C ILE A 44 40.20 -18.16 35.18
N VAL A 45 40.35 -19.40 34.69
CA VAL A 45 41.44 -20.29 35.12
C VAL A 45 42.82 -19.69 34.77
N CYS A 46 43.00 -19.15 33.56
CA CYS A 46 44.23 -18.47 33.17
C CYS A 46 44.49 -17.19 33.99
N PHE A 47 43.44 -16.45 34.38
CA PHE A 47 43.54 -15.26 35.23
C PHE A 47 43.96 -15.63 36.67
N VAL A 48 43.34 -16.64 37.28
CA VAL A 48 43.71 -17.13 38.61
C VAL A 48 45.15 -17.67 38.62
N TYR A 49 45.53 -18.44 37.59
CA TYR A 49 46.88 -18.97 37.43
C TYR A 49 47.95 -17.85 37.30
N THR A 50 47.66 -16.80 36.53
CA THR A 50 48.59 -15.65 36.41
C THR A 50 48.72 -14.86 37.70
N VAL A 51 47.62 -14.57 38.40
CA VAL A 51 47.66 -13.94 39.73
C VAL A 51 48.47 -14.78 40.72
N TRP A 52 48.32 -16.11 40.70
CA TRP A 52 49.05 -17.03 41.57
C TRP A 52 50.56 -17.09 41.27
N ILE A 53 50.96 -17.05 40.00
CA ILE A 53 52.39 -16.98 39.61
C ILE A 53 52.99 -15.62 39.97
N SER A 54 52.31 -14.53 39.63
CA SER A 54 52.81 -13.17 39.87
C SER A 54 52.72 -12.73 41.34
N ARG A 55 52.20 -13.56 42.27
CA ARG A 55 52.08 -13.20 43.70
C ARG A 55 53.37 -12.69 44.35
N ARG A 56 54.53 -13.24 43.98
CA ARG A 56 55.84 -12.80 44.50
C ARG A 56 56.31 -11.48 43.88
N GLU A 57 56.06 -11.28 42.58
CA GLU A 57 56.36 -10.03 41.88
C GLU A 57 55.45 -8.89 42.35
N LEU A 58 54.16 -9.18 42.60
CA LEU A 58 53.19 -8.26 43.17
C LEU A 58 53.61 -7.79 44.57
N GLN A 59 54.06 -8.70 45.44
CA GLN A 59 54.55 -8.36 46.79
C GLN A 59 55.80 -7.45 46.77
N GLY A 60 56.71 -7.60 45.80
CA GLY A 60 57.87 -6.72 45.64
C GLY A 60 57.55 -5.40 44.91
N GLY A 61 56.62 -5.42 43.95
CA GLY A 61 56.34 -4.30 43.05
C GLY A 61 55.55 -3.14 43.66
N ILE A 62 54.80 -3.37 44.75
CA ILE A 62 53.90 -2.37 45.38
C ILE A 62 54.64 -1.08 45.84
N ARG A 63 55.97 -1.10 45.99
CA ARG A 63 56.77 0.08 46.38
C ARG A 63 57.28 0.96 45.22
N LEU A 64 57.13 0.56 43.95
CA LEU A 64 57.62 1.32 42.79
C LEU A 64 56.52 2.22 42.19
N ARG A 65 56.84 3.47 41.82
CA ARG A 65 55.87 4.41 41.24
C ARG A 65 55.17 3.87 39.98
N SER A 66 55.84 3.03 39.19
CA SER A 66 55.32 2.44 37.95
C SER A 66 54.15 1.46 38.17
N THR A 67 54.13 0.70 39.27
CA THR A 67 53.04 -0.24 39.55
C THR A 67 51.76 0.47 40.02
N ARG A 68 51.90 1.61 40.72
CA ARG A 68 50.77 2.48 41.08
C ARG A 68 50.04 2.99 39.83
N THR A 69 50.79 3.42 38.80
CA THR A 69 50.22 3.81 37.51
C THR A 69 49.55 2.63 36.80
N GLY A 70 50.16 1.44 36.83
CA GLY A 70 49.57 0.22 36.27
C GLY A 70 48.23 -0.17 36.92
N ILE A 71 48.13 -0.07 38.24
CA ILE A 71 46.89 -0.31 39.00
C ILE A 71 45.82 0.73 38.65
N GLN A 72 46.20 2.01 38.51
CA GLN A 72 45.26 3.05 38.07
C GLN A 72 44.73 2.80 36.65
N VAL A 73 45.58 2.38 35.71
CA VAL A 73 45.15 2.02 34.35
C VAL A 73 44.25 0.78 34.37
N ALA A 74 44.58 -0.25 35.16
CA ALA A 74 43.73 -1.44 35.30
C ALA A 74 42.35 -1.10 35.90
N LEU A 75 42.31 -0.26 36.94
CA LEU A 75 41.07 0.25 37.53
C LEU A 75 40.25 1.05 36.50
N MET A 76 40.90 1.92 35.72
CA MET A 76 40.25 2.70 34.67
C MET A 76 39.67 1.82 33.58
N ILE A 77 40.38 0.77 33.14
CA ILE A 77 39.88 -0.23 32.20
C ILE A 77 38.65 -0.93 32.77
N VAL A 78 38.69 -1.41 34.01
CA VAL A 78 37.54 -2.07 34.66
C VAL A 78 36.33 -1.13 34.76
N VAL A 79 36.54 0.14 35.11
CA VAL A 79 35.47 1.15 35.17
C VAL A 79 34.87 1.42 33.80
N VAL A 80 35.70 1.64 32.76
CA VAL A 80 35.23 1.87 31.39
C VAL A 80 34.49 0.65 30.84
N THR A 81 35.01 -0.58 31.05
CA THR A 81 34.32 -1.80 30.64
C THR A 81 33.00 -1.98 31.40
N SER A 82 32.95 -1.66 32.69
CA SER A 82 31.71 -1.71 33.47
C SER A 82 30.67 -0.71 32.96
N ILE A 83 31.09 0.51 32.59
CA ILE A 83 30.21 1.52 31.97
C ILE A 83 29.70 1.02 30.61
N LEU A 84 30.56 0.46 29.76
CA LEU A 84 30.14 -0.11 28.47
C LEU A 84 29.12 -1.25 28.64
N VAL A 85 29.34 -2.16 29.60
CA VAL A 85 28.38 -3.23 29.91
C VAL A 85 27.06 -2.67 30.44
N ILE A 86 27.08 -1.63 31.29
CA ILE A 86 25.86 -0.96 31.76
C ILE A 86 25.12 -0.27 30.60
N VAL A 87 25.84 0.42 29.72
CA VAL A 87 25.27 1.07 28.52
C VAL A 87 24.62 0.02 27.61
N GLU A 88 25.28 -1.13 27.39
CA GLU A 88 24.72 -2.22 26.58
C GLU A 88 23.47 -2.83 27.23
N LEU A 89 23.52 -3.16 28.52
CA LEU A 89 22.36 -3.68 29.26
C LEU A 89 21.17 -2.70 29.28
N VAL A 90 21.44 -1.40 29.35
CA VAL A 90 20.41 -0.35 29.25
C VAL A 90 19.90 -0.22 27.81
N SER A 91 20.78 -0.31 26.80
CA SER A 91 20.43 -0.26 25.37
C SER A 91 19.48 -1.40 24.98
N VAL A 92 19.81 -2.63 25.36
CA VAL A 92 19.01 -3.84 25.11
C VAL A 92 17.67 -3.77 25.85
N LYS A 93 17.65 -3.34 27.12
CA LYS A 93 16.42 -3.31 27.94
C LYS A 93 15.51 -2.12 27.66
N TYR A 94 16.06 -0.96 27.27
CA TYR A 94 15.35 0.30 27.07
C TYR A 94 15.58 0.85 25.66
N PHE A 95 15.27 0.01 24.66
CA PHE A 95 15.39 0.36 23.25
C PHE A 95 14.50 1.56 22.89
N LYS A 96 15.12 2.74 22.78
CA LYS A 96 14.46 3.99 22.37
C LYS A 96 15.10 4.51 21.08
N ARG A 97 14.39 4.37 19.96
CA ARG A 97 14.78 5.01 18.71
C ARG A 97 14.39 6.48 18.72
N TRP A 98 15.29 7.32 18.23
CA TRP A 98 15.00 8.69 17.83
C TRP A 98 15.02 8.74 16.31
N ASP A 99 13.94 9.22 15.73
CA ASP A 99 13.89 9.56 14.32
C ASP A 99 14.56 10.92 14.15
N VAL A 100 15.65 10.93 13.38
CA VAL A 100 16.44 12.14 13.07
C VAL A 100 16.23 12.55 11.60
N THR A 101 15.26 11.96 10.91
CA THR A 101 14.96 12.29 9.52
C THR A 101 14.20 13.62 9.44
N PRO A 102 14.48 14.50 8.45
CA PRO A 102 13.80 15.79 8.31
C PRO A 102 12.28 15.72 8.16
N GLY A 103 11.74 14.55 7.78
CA GLY A 103 10.31 14.31 7.60
C GLY A 103 9.63 13.48 8.69
N ASN A 104 10.37 13.02 9.72
CA ASN A 104 9.90 12.05 10.71
C ASN A 104 9.28 10.77 10.08
N PHE A 105 9.90 10.23 9.04
CA PHE A 105 9.35 9.12 8.24
C PHE A 105 9.18 7.80 9.00
N TYR A 106 9.85 7.65 10.14
CA TYR A 106 9.86 6.46 10.98
C TYR A 106 9.08 6.67 12.30
N SER A 107 8.23 7.72 12.34
CA SER A 107 7.47 8.12 13.52
C SER A 107 5.99 8.36 13.19
N LEU A 108 5.10 7.80 14.00
CA LEU A 108 3.65 8.03 13.87
C LEU A 108 3.27 9.49 14.18
N SER A 109 2.28 10.01 13.45
CA SER A 109 1.73 11.34 13.70
C SER A 109 1.10 11.49 15.10
N ALA A 110 1.02 12.73 15.58
CA ALA A 110 0.35 13.05 16.84
C ALA A 110 -1.14 12.65 16.87
N LYS A 111 -1.83 12.66 15.72
CA LYS A 111 -3.23 12.20 15.59
C LYS A 111 -3.32 10.70 15.90
N THR A 112 -2.45 9.91 15.30
CA THR A 112 -2.38 8.45 15.50
C THR A 112 -1.91 8.11 16.91
N ILE A 113 -0.89 8.76 17.46
CA ILE A 113 -0.46 8.52 18.85
C ILE A 113 -1.61 8.75 19.85
N ASN A 114 -2.44 9.77 19.63
CA ASN A 114 -3.60 10.04 20.49
C ASN A 114 -4.73 9.00 20.32
N LEU A 115 -4.93 8.47 19.11
CA LEU A 115 -5.79 7.31 18.87
C LEU A 115 -5.27 6.07 19.62
N LEU A 116 -3.98 5.76 19.50
CA LEU A 116 -3.35 4.60 20.13
C LEU A 116 -3.41 4.64 21.66
N LYS A 117 -3.15 5.80 22.27
CA LYS A 117 -3.36 6.02 23.72
C LYS A 117 -4.82 5.83 24.15
N LYS A 118 -5.79 6.17 23.28
CA LYS A 118 -7.21 5.91 23.52
C LYS A 118 -7.51 4.41 23.49
N LEU A 119 -6.88 3.63 22.61
CA LEU A 119 -7.02 2.17 22.56
C LEU A 119 -6.55 1.51 23.85
N ASP A 120 -5.35 1.89 24.31
CA ASP A 120 -4.75 1.36 25.54
C ASP A 120 -5.62 1.65 26.76
N ARG A 121 -6.13 2.89 26.87
CA ARG A 121 -7.04 3.31 27.95
C ARG A 121 -8.37 2.56 27.93
N GLU A 122 -8.93 2.32 26.75
CA GLU A 122 -10.21 1.61 26.55
C GLU A 122 -10.05 0.08 26.46
N LYS A 123 -8.81 -0.44 26.52
CA LYS A 123 -8.45 -1.87 26.41
C LYS A 123 -8.99 -2.57 25.15
N LYS A 124 -9.05 -1.83 24.04
CA LYS A 124 -9.61 -2.29 22.75
C LYS A 124 -8.57 -3.03 21.91
N ARG A 125 -8.70 -4.36 21.82
CA ARG A 125 -7.73 -5.25 21.17
C ARG A 125 -7.86 -5.26 19.65
N ILE A 126 -6.80 -4.86 18.97
CA ILE A 126 -6.69 -4.87 17.52
C ILE A 126 -5.71 -5.95 17.07
N GLU A 127 -6.13 -6.76 16.10
CA GLU A 127 -5.30 -7.69 15.35
C GLU A 127 -5.24 -7.22 13.89
N ILE A 128 -4.03 -7.08 13.33
CA ILE A 128 -3.84 -6.70 11.92
C ILE A 128 -3.26 -7.91 11.17
N ILE A 129 -4.01 -8.45 10.21
CA ILE A 129 -3.56 -9.54 9.36
C ILE A 129 -3.06 -8.97 8.05
N ALA A 130 -1.77 -9.13 7.77
CA ALA A 130 -1.14 -8.68 6.53
C ALA A 130 -1.01 -9.84 5.54
N PHE A 131 -1.71 -9.75 4.40
CA PHE A 131 -1.65 -10.76 3.34
C PHE A 131 -0.56 -10.40 2.32
N THR A 132 0.67 -10.88 2.55
CA THR A 132 1.88 -10.52 1.79
C THR A 132 2.44 -11.69 0.97
N ARG A 133 3.09 -11.40 -0.17
CA ARG A 133 3.66 -12.45 -1.04
C ARG A 133 4.85 -13.14 -0.38
N LYS A 134 5.79 -12.34 0.13
CA LYS A 134 6.85 -12.77 1.04
C LYS A 134 6.33 -12.66 2.47
N LEU A 135 6.69 -13.60 3.33
CA LEU A 135 6.57 -13.40 4.78
C LEU A 135 7.49 -12.21 5.14
N GLU A 136 6.98 -11.27 5.94
CA GLU A 136 7.72 -10.07 6.39
C GLU A 136 8.22 -9.17 5.25
N GLU A 137 7.29 -8.48 4.58
CA GLU A 137 7.64 -7.44 3.60
C GLU A 137 8.12 -6.16 4.34
N PRO A 138 9.37 -5.69 4.15
CA PRO A 138 9.98 -4.71 5.04
C PRO A 138 9.16 -3.44 5.28
N ALA A 139 8.59 -2.85 4.22
CA ALA A 139 7.77 -1.63 4.32
C ALA A 139 6.48 -1.84 5.14
N VAL A 140 5.87 -3.03 5.06
CA VAL A 140 4.68 -3.38 5.85
C VAL A 140 5.08 -3.69 7.30
N THR A 141 6.17 -4.44 7.49
CA THR A 141 6.69 -4.78 8.81
C THR A 141 7.03 -3.53 9.61
N GLU A 142 7.74 -2.59 9.00
CA GLU A 142 8.18 -1.38 9.67
C GLU A 142 7.02 -0.54 10.22
N ILE A 143 5.98 -0.28 9.42
CA ILE A 143 4.83 0.50 9.88
C ILE A 143 4.00 -0.27 10.94
N LEU A 144 3.76 -1.57 10.77
CA LEU A 144 3.01 -2.36 11.75
C LEU A 144 3.77 -2.51 13.08
N GLU A 145 5.10 -2.59 13.04
CA GLU A 145 5.94 -2.50 14.24
C GLU A 145 5.81 -1.15 14.95
N GLN A 146 5.78 -0.02 14.22
CA GLN A 146 5.57 1.30 14.84
C GLN A 146 4.23 1.34 15.60
N TYR A 147 3.16 0.82 15.01
CA TYR A 147 1.84 0.70 15.65
C TYR A 147 1.85 -0.19 16.90
N SER A 148 2.46 -1.39 16.83
CA SER A 148 2.53 -2.32 17.96
C SER A 148 3.46 -1.84 19.09
N ARG A 149 4.54 -1.12 18.77
CA ARG A 149 5.40 -0.43 19.75
C ARG A 149 4.64 0.69 20.47
N ALA A 150 3.74 1.38 19.78
CA ALA A 150 2.99 2.53 20.30
C ALA A 150 1.72 2.16 21.10
N SER A 151 1.16 0.96 20.93
CA SER A 151 0.03 0.45 21.74
C SER A 151 0.14 -1.05 22.00
N LYS A 152 0.03 -1.43 23.28
CA LYS A 152 0.02 -2.84 23.72
C LYS A 152 -1.25 -3.61 23.35
N GLN A 153 -2.26 -2.92 22.82
CA GLN A 153 -3.47 -3.55 22.30
C GLN A 153 -3.38 -3.93 20.82
N ILE A 154 -2.32 -3.52 20.11
CA ILE A 154 -2.10 -3.85 18.70
C ILE A 154 -1.17 -5.06 18.58
N SER A 155 -1.71 -6.10 17.94
CA SER A 155 -0.98 -7.26 17.46
C SER A 155 -1.07 -7.32 15.93
N PHE A 156 -0.05 -7.88 15.27
CA PHE A 156 -0.10 -8.12 13.83
C PHE A 156 0.53 -9.46 13.48
N LYS A 157 0.17 -10.01 12.31
CA LYS A 157 0.77 -11.22 11.76
C LYS A 157 0.77 -11.20 10.24
N PHE A 158 1.81 -11.77 9.65
CA PHE A 158 1.88 -12.02 8.22
C PHE A 158 1.27 -13.37 7.88
N LEU A 159 0.39 -13.40 6.88
CA LEU A 159 -0.11 -14.63 6.28
C LEU A 159 0.15 -14.63 4.78
N SER A 160 0.55 -15.77 4.24
CA SER A 160 0.46 -15.99 2.80
C SER A 160 -0.99 -16.35 2.46
N LEU A 161 -1.59 -15.58 1.56
CA LEU A 161 -2.93 -15.81 1.02
C LEU A 161 -3.05 -17.21 0.39
N ASP A 162 -2.05 -17.66 -0.37
CA ASP A 162 -2.01 -19.01 -0.95
C ASP A 162 -1.90 -20.13 0.11
N ALA A 163 -1.24 -19.89 1.25
CA ALA A 163 -0.99 -20.92 2.28
C ALA A 163 -1.98 -20.85 3.46
N SER A 164 -3.00 -19.99 3.38
CA SER A 164 -4.05 -19.89 4.40
C SER A 164 -5.41 -19.56 3.75
N PRO A 165 -5.85 -20.34 2.73
CA PRO A 165 -7.03 -20.03 1.93
C PRO A 165 -8.30 -19.92 2.76
N ARG A 166 -8.44 -20.72 3.82
CA ARG A 166 -9.58 -20.68 4.74
C ARG A 166 -9.68 -19.33 5.48
N THR A 167 -8.55 -18.77 5.90
CA THR A 167 -8.49 -17.46 6.58
C THR A 167 -8.73 -16.32 5.60
N ALA A 168 -8.17 -16.42 4.39
CA ALA A 168 -8.43 -15.47 3.31
C ALA A 168 -9.93 -15.42 2.97
N LYS A 169 -10.58 -16.59 2.75
CA LYS A 169 -12.02 -16.71 2.48
C LYS A 169 -12.89 -16.20 3.64
N LYS A 170 -12.50 -16.45 4.90
CA LYS A 170 -13.22 -15.94 6.09
C LYS A 170 -13.28 -14.41 6.14
N HIS A 171 -12.22 -13.74 5.69
CA HIS A 171 -12.12 -12.27 5.70
C HIS A 171 -12.35 -11.65 4.31
N ASP A 172 -12.84 -12.43 3.34
CA ASP A 172 -13.10 -12.01 1.96
C ASP A 172 -11.87 -11.34 1.31
N VAL A 173 -10.69 -11.96 1.43
CA VAL A 173 -9.44 -11.47 0.85
C VAL A 173 -9.03 -12.31 -0.35
N ASP A 174 -8.93 -11.65 -1.50
CA ASP A 174 -8.55 -12.22 -2.81
C ASP A 174 -7.24 -11.67 -3.36
N ALA A 175 -6.72 -10.54 -2.84
CA ALA A 175 -5.48 -9.92 -3.33
C ALA A 175 -4.37 -9.79 -2.27
N TYR A 176 -3.13 -9.87 -2.75
CA TYR A 176 -1.92 -9.54 -1.99
C TYR A 176 -1.78 -8.03 -1.74
N GLY A 177 -1.15 -7.65 -0.63
CA GLY A 177 -1.04 -6.26 -0.17
C GLY A 177 -2.24 -5.81 0.68
N THR A 178 -3.24 -6.67 0.88
CA THR A 178 -4.39 -6.39 1.74
C THR A 178 -4.00 -6.51 3.21
N LEU A 179 -4.29 -5.47 4.00
CA LEU A 179 -4.35 -5.55 5.46
C LEU A 179 -5.81 -5.72 5.89
N VAL A 180 -6.06 -6.66 6.81
CA VAL A 180 -7.34 -6.78 7.52
C VAL A 180 -7.12 -6.32 8.95
N VAL A 181 -7.69 -5.17 9.29
CA VAL A 181 -7.71 -4.66 10.67
C VAL A 181 -8.92 -5.28 11.36
N ILE A 182 -8.72 -5.96 12.48
CA ILE A 182 -9.76 -6.69 13.23
C ILE A 182 -9.82 -6.15 14.65
N HIS A 183 -10.98 -5.66 15.07
CA HIS A 183 -11.25 -5.33 16.47
C HIS A 183 -12.03 -6.48 17.11
N HIS A 184 -11.42 -7.10 18.12
CA HIS A 184 -12.02 -8.17 18.90
C HIS A 184 -12.79 -7.60 20.09
N PHE A 185 -14.12 -7.70 20.05
CA PHE A 185 -14.96 -7.40 21.20
C PHE A 185 -14.97 -8.63 22.12
N GLY A 186 -15.24 -8.43 23.42
CA GLY A 186 -15.14 -9.49 24.44
C GLY A 186 -16.03 -10.72 24.18
N LYS A 187 -15.77 -11.81 24.95
CA LYS A 187 -16.38 -13.14 24.82
C LYS A 187 -17.87 -13.13 24.41
N GLU A 188 -18.22 -14.08 23.55
CA GLU A 188 -19.58 -14.44 23.11
C GLU A 188 -20.66 -14.11 24.15
N GLN A 189 -21.39 -13.03 23.93
CA GLN A 189 -22.65 -12.83 24.64
C GLN A 189 -23.72 -13.64 23.94
N THR A 190 -24.06 -14.79 24.54
CA THR A 190 -25.32 -15.46 24.25
C THR A 190 -26.45 -14.59 24.79
N GLU A 191 -26.97 -13.67 23.96
CA GLU A 191 -28.25 -13.02 24.24
C GLU A 191 -29.31 -14.12 24.35
N LYS A 192 -29.69 -14.47 25.58
CA LYS A 192 -30.91 -15.26 25.86
C LYS A 192 -32.13 -14.39 25.60
N GLN A 193 -32.37 -14.03 24.34
CA GLN A 193 -33.69 -13.56 23.94
C GLN A 193 -34.65 -14.74 23.96
N ASN A 194 -35.88 -14.47 24.42
CA ASN A 194 -36.84 -15.51 24.78
C ASN A 194 -37.20 -16.39 23.58
N LYS A 195 -37.28 -17.70 23.84
CA LYS A 195 -37.77 -18.69 22.87
C LYS A 195 -39.17 -18.31 22.38
N SER A 196 -39.27 -17.92 21.12
CA SER A 196 -40.42 -18.20 20.25
C SER A 196 -39.97 -18.02 18.80
N ASN A 197 -40.28 -19.01 17.98
CA ASN A 197 -40.07 -19.10 16.53
C ASN A 197 -38.64 -19.47 16.06
N SER A 198 -38.59 -20.61 15.37
CA SER A 198 -37.42 -21.17 14.71
C SER A 198 -37.12 -20.40 13.42
N ALA A 199 -36.26 -19.39 13.52
CA ALA A 199 -35.54 -18.82 12.39
C ALA A 199 -34.03 -18.85 12.69
N GLU A 200 -33.21 -18.91 11.65
CA GLU A 200 -31.75 -19.05 11.75
C GLU A 200 -31.13 -18.07 12.75
N GLN A 201 -30.40 -18.62 13.73
CA GLN A 201 -29.66 -17.80 14.70
C GLN A 201 -28.45 -17.17 14.01
N GLU A 202 -28.63 -15.97 13.46
CA GLU A 202 -27.52 -15.11 13.05
C GLU A 202 -26.63 -14.82 14.26
N LYS A 203 -25.53 -15.57 14.37
CA LYS A 203 -24.47 -15.29 15.33
C LYS A 203 -23.82 -13.97 14.95
N LYS A 204 -24.24 -12.86 15.60
CA LYS A 204 -23.60 -11.55 15.48
C LYS A 204 -22.06 -11.74 15.59
N PRO A 205 -21.27 -11.24 14.62
CA PRO A 205 -19.84 -11.49 14.62
C PRO A 205 -19.18 -10.90 15.87
N THR A 206 -18.36 -11.70 16.55
CA THR A 206 -17.63 -11.34 17.78
C THR A 206 -16.49 -10.33 17.54
N PHE A 207 -16.26 -10.00 16.28
CA PHE A 207 -15.25 -9.04 15.82
C PHE A 207 -15.85 -8.15 14.74
N ARG A 208 -15.26 -6.97 14.54
CA ARG A 208 -15.47 -6.18 13.32
C ARG A 208 -14.15 -6.08 12.57
N SER A 209 -14.19 -6.18 11.26
CA SER A 209 -13.01 -6.10 10.41
C SER A 209 -13.17 -5.11 9.27
N GLU A 210 -12.13 -4.34 9.00
CA GLU A 210 -12.01 -3.45 7.83
C GLU A 210 -10.87 -3.96 6.94
N LYS A 211 -11.09 -4.01 5.63
CA LYS A 211 -10.08 -4.31 4.62
C LYS A 211 -9.49 -3.01 4.07
N ILE A 212 -8.16 -2.92 3.99
CA ILE A 212 -7.45 -1.83 3.30
C ILE A 212 -6.34 -2.37 2.40
N PHE A 213 -6.17 -1.75 1.23
CA PHE A 213 -5.06 -2.02 0.29
C PHE A 213 -3.96 -0.95 0.36
N ASN A 214 -4.22 0.16 1.04
CA ASN A 214 -3.29 1.28 1.20
C ASN A 214 -2.52 1.10 2.52
N LEU A 215 -1.18 1.10 2.43
CA LEU A 215 -0.26 0.87 3.54
C LEU A 215 0.14 2.16 4.29
N SER A 216 -0.45 3.31 3.96
CA SER A 216 -0.16 4.59 4.64
C SER A 216 -0.67 4.62 6.09
N GLU A 217 -0.01 5.42 6.92
CA GLU A 217 -0.41 5.64 8.32
C GLU A 217 -1.89 6.01 8.45
N ASN A 218 -2.35 6.97 7.63
CA ASN A 218 -3.75 7.43 7.64
C ASN A 218 -4.74 6.30 7.34
N ALA A 219 -4.44 5.43 6.36
CA ALA A 219 -5.33 4.32 6.01
C ALA A 219 -5.46 3.32 7.17
N ILE A 220 -4.35 2.98 7.83
CA ILE A 220 -4.34 2.08 9.00
C ILE A 220 -5.07 2.72 10.19
N ALA A 221 -4.78 3.99 10.51
CA ALA A 221 -5.44 4.72 11.59
C ALA A 221 -6.97 4.82 11.38
N ASN A 222 -7.40 5.08 10.14
CA ASN A 222 -8.82 5.19 9.80
C ASN A 222 -9.51 3.81 9.84
N ALA A 223 -8.86 2.73 9.41
CA ALA A 223 -9.39 1.38 9.56
C ALA A 223 -9.53 0.94 11.03
N ILE A 224 -8.58 1.34 11.89
CA ILE A 224 -8.67 1.18 13.35
C ILE A 224 -9.86 1.99 13.90
N LEU A 225 -10.04 3.25 13.49
CA LEU A 225 -11.20 4.07 13.91
C LEU A 225 -12.53 3.43 13.51
N LYS A 226 -12.67 2.96 12.26
CA LYS A 226 -13.86 2.30 11.72
C LYS A 226 -14.23 1.03 12.49
N THR A 227 -13.26 0.16 12.75
CA THR A 227 -13.49 -1.11 13.47
C THR A 227 -13.86 -0.91 14.95
N ILE A 228 -13.51 0.25 15.52
CA ILE A 228 -13.77 0.59 16.92
C ILE A 228 -15.09 1.33 17.16
N GLN A 229 -15.48 2.24 16.26
CA GLN A 229 -16.67 3.07 16.48
C GLN A 229 -17.94 2.25 16.28
N SER A 230 -18.86 2.30 17.25
CA SER A 230 -20.12 1.54 17.21
C SER A 230 -21.00 1.94 16.03
N GLU A 231 -21.00 3.23 15.71
CA GLU A 231 -21.83 3.90 14.69
C GLU A 231 -20.99 4.92 13.92
N GLN A 232 -21.22 5.04 12.61
CA GLN A 232 -20.61 6.06 11.76
C GLN A 232 -21.38 7.38 11.90
N LYS A 233 -20.68 8.47 12.23
CA LYS A 233 -21.29 9.80 12.40
C LYS A 233 -21.81 10.31 11.05
N ARG A 234 -23.00 10.92 11.02
CA ARG A 234 -23.59 11.44 9.78
C ARG A 234 -23.39 12.93 9.60
N VAL A 235 -23.02 13.33 8.38
CA VAL A 235 -23.06 14.70 7.89
C VAL A 235 -24.08 14.74 6.76
N TYR A 236 -24.98 15.72 6.78
CA TYR A 236 -25.98 15.90 5.74
C TYR A 236 -25.69 17.17 4.94
N TYR A 237 -25.76 17.07 3.61
CA TYR A 237 -25.90 18.23 2.72
C TYR A 237 -27.38 18.55 2.54
N LEU A 238 -27.79 19.80 2.73
CA LEU A 238 -29.12 20.26 2.36
C LEU A 238 -29.30 20.17 0.84
N THR A 239 -30.50 19.75 0.42
CA THR A 239 -30.91 19.77 -0.98
C THR A 239 -32.38 20.16 -1.09
N GLY A 240 -32.71 20.89 -2.16
CA GLY A 240 -34.07 21.32 -2.51
C GLY A 240 -34.10 22.68 -3.20
N HIS A 241 -33.07 23.49 -2.98
CA HIS A 241 -33.02 24.92 -3.29
C HIS A 241 -31.93 25.29 -4.29
N GLY A 242 -31.25 24.29 -4.89
CA GLY A 242 -30.19 24.48 -5.89
C GLY A 242 -28.78 24.48 -5.30
N GLU A 243 -28.60 23.91 -4.11
CA GLU A 243 -27.33 23.84 -3.40
C GLU A 243 -26.23 23.10 -4.19
N ARG A 244 -24.97 23.47 -3.96
CA ARG A 244 -23.81 22.71 -4.44
C ARG A 244 -23.74 21.36 -3.72
N LEU A 245 -23.85 20.28 -4.49
CA LEU A 245 -23.88 18.90 -3.99
C LEU A 245 -22.49 18.24 -4.02
N PHE A 246 -22.32 17.20 -3.21
CA PHE A 246 -21.13 16.32 -3.28
C PHE A 246 -21.27 15.21 -4.34
N THR A 247 -22.48 14.99 -4.88
CA THR A 247 -22.72 14.10 -6.03
C THR A 247 -23.04 14.90 -7.28
N GLY A 248 -22.21 14.74 -8.32
CA GLY A 248 -22.37 15.42 -9.61
C GLY A 248 -21.12 15.29 -10.48
N GLN A 249 -21.15 15.81 -11.70
CA GLN A 249 -19.94 16.03 -12.51
C GLN A 249 -19.93 17.50 -12.93
N GLY A 250 -18.99 18.28 -12.38
CA GLY A 250 -18.94 19.72 -12.58
C GLY A 250 -17.87 20.37 -11.70
N ARG A 251 -17.57 21.63 -11.99
CA ARG A 251 -16.57 22.44 -11.27
C ARG A 251 -17.01 22.82 -9.85
N GLU A 252 -18.30 23.07 -9.69
CA GLU A 252 -18.98 23.47 -8.44
C GLU A 252 -19.24 22.29 -7.47
N ALA A 253 -18.97 21.05 -7.88
CA ALA A 253 -19.20 19.89 -7.02
C ALA A 253 -18.25 19.90 -5.81
N MET A 254 -18.71 19.43 -4.65
CA MET A 254 -17.93 19.38 -3.40
C MET A 254 -17.44 17.96 -3.06
N LYS A 255 -16.89 17.21 -4.03
CA LYS A 255 -16.45 15.82 -3.81
C LYS A 255 -15.25 15.76 -2.89
N ALA A 256 -14.24 16.60 -3.11
CA ALA A 256 -13.00 16.57 -2.34
C ALA A 256 -13.26 16.78 -0.84
N LEU A 257 -14.16 17.72 -0.52
CA LEU A 257 -14.64 17.95 0.84
C LEU A 257 -15.36 16.71 1.43
N ALA A 258 -16.27 16.10 0.67
CA ALA A 258 -16.97 14.89 1.11
C ALA A 258 -16.06 13.65 1.21
N ILE A 259 -15.00 13.55 0.40
CA ILE A 259 -13.96 12.51 0.51
C ILE A 259 -13.19 12.69 1.83
N GLY A 260 -12.73 13.90 2.12
CA GLY A 260 -12.05 14.18 3.40
C GLY A 260 -12.91 13.86 4.63
N MET A 261 -14.22 14.12 4.57
CA MET A 261 -15.15 13.71 5.62
C MET A 261 -15.31 12.19 5.72
N ARG A 262 -15.35 11.46 4.59
CA ARG A 262 -15.39 9.98 4.60
C ARG A 262 -14.10 9.37 5.15
N ASP A 263 -12.95 9.98 4.86
CA ASP A 263 -11.65 9.58 5.41
C ASP A 263 -11.62 9.78 6.94
N ASP A 264 -12.20 10.87 7.46
CA ASP A 264 -12.40 11.08 8.90
C ASP A 264 -13.57 10.26 9.52
N ASN A 265 -14.05 9.23 8.82
CA ASN A 265 -15.11 8.31 9.23
C ASN A 265 -16.50 8.94 9.43
N TYR A 266 -16.86 9.95 8.63
CA TYR A 266 -18.23 10.40 8.50
C TYR A 266 -18.95 9.69 7.34
N GLN A 267 -20.23 9.38 7.54
CA GLN A 267 -21.15 9.08 6.44
C GLN A 267 -21.68 10.42 5.92
N VAL A 268 -21.56 10.66 4.62
CA VAL A 268 -22.03 11.90 3.97
C VAL A 268 -23.23 11.55 3.08
N ASP A 269 -24.40 12.01 3.50
CA ASP A 269 -25.71 11.78 2.88
C ASP A 269 -26.34 13.13 2.46
N GLU A 270 -27.40 13.09 1.64
CA GLU A 270 -28.23 14.27 1.32
C GLU A 270 -29.48 14.34 2.21
N LEU A 271 -29.99 15.55 2.46
CA LEU A 271 -31.16 15.82 3.29
C LEU A 271 -32.11 16.82 2.63
N LEU A 272 -33.29 16.34 2.25
CA LEU A 272 -34.44 17.16 1.89
C LEU A 272 -35.31 17.38 3.14
N LEU A 273 -35.29 18.59 3.71
CA LEU A 273 -35.89 18.91 5.01
C LEU A 273 -37.38 18.62 5.08
N LEU A 274 -38.16 19.04 4.07
CA LEU A 274 -39.61 18.79 4.01
C LEU A 274 -39.95 17.29 4.01
N ARG A 275 -39.14 16.45 3.36
CA ARG A 275 -39.35 14.99 3.31
C ARG A 275 -39.04 14.31 4.64
N LYS A 276 -38.04 14.78 5.37
CA LYS A 276 -37.66 14.24 6.70
C LYS A 276 -38.38 14.90 7.86
N LYS A 277 -39.09 16.01 7.62
CA LYS A 277 -39.75 16.85 8.64
C LYS A 277 -38.78 17.31 9.74
N GLY A 278 -37.57 17.69 9.32
CA GLY A 278 -36.51 18.16 10.21
C GLY A 278 -35.14 17.54 9.95
N VAL A 279 -34.16 17.96 10.77
CA VAL A 279 -32.81 17.41 10.77
C VAL A 279 -32.76 16.16 11.65
N PRO A 280 -32.28 15.00 11.16
CA PRO A 280 -32.22 13.77 11.96
C PRO A 280 -31.37 13.91 13.23
N GLN A 281 -31.79 13.30 14.36
CA GLN A 281 -31.09 13.41 15.64
C GLN A 281 -29.65 12.84 15.64
N ASN A 282 -29.31 11.95 14.71
CA ASN A 282 -27.95 11.40 14.54
C ASN A 282 -27.03 12.27 13.65
N THR A 283 -27.47 13.48 13.29
CA THR A 283 -26.69 14.45 12.52
C THR A 283 -25.56 15.03 13.38
N SER A 284 -24.32 14.84 12.94
CA SER A 284 -23.13 15.46 13.53
C SER A 284 -22.82 16.84 12.97
N MET A 285 -23.27 17.13 11.74
CA MET A 285 -23.23 18.45 11.11
C MET A 285 -24.23 18.51 9.94
N LEU A 286 -24.90 19.66 9.78
CA LEU A 286 -25.64 20.02 8.57
C LEU A 286 -24.79 20.99 7.74
N ILE A 287 -24.72 20.77 6.43
CA ILE A 287 -24.06 21.65 5.47
C ILE A 287 -25.13 22.27 4.57
N ILE A 288 -25.09 23.59 4.41
CA ILE A 288 -25.94 24.35 3.49
C ILE A 288 -24.99 25.07 2.52
N ALA A 289 -24.93 24.63 1.27
CA ALA A 289 -23.90 25.07 0.33
C ALA A 289 -24.53 25.89 -0.81
N ALA A 290 -24.57 27.22 -0.65
CA ALA A 290 -25.08 28.19 -1.62
C ALA A 290 -26.48 27.86 -2.18
N PRO A 291 -27.53 27.88 -1.33
CA PRO A 291 -28.91 27.71 -1.81
C PRO A 291 -29.27 28.84 -2.78
N GLN A 292 -29.75 28.47 -3.96
CA GLN A 292 -30.08 29.41 -5.03
C GLN A 292 -31.48 30.00 -4.89
N LYS A 293 -32.39 29.24 -4.25
CA LYS A 293 -33.74 29.66 -3.89
C LYS A 293 -33.82 29.95 -2.40
N GLU A 294 -34.75 30.82 -2.03
CA GLU A 294 -35.08 31.06 -0.63
C GLU A 294 -35.69 29.80 0.00
N LEU A 295 -35.35 29.53 1.27
CA LEU A 295 -35.92 28.40 2.02
C LEU A 295 -37.35 28.73 2.50
N GLU A 296 -38.17 27.68 2.64
CA GLU A 296 -39.52 27.81 3.18
C GLU A 296 -39.51 28.05 4.69
N GLU A 297 -40.56 28.69 5.23
CA GLU A 297 -40.64 29.03 6.67
C GLU A 297 -40.54 27.80 7.58
N ALA A 298 -41.15 26.68 7.15
CA ALA A 298 -41.07 25.41 7.86
C ALA A 298 -39.63 24.85 7.91
N GLU A 299 -38.84 25.06 6.86
CA GLU A 299 -37.45 24.57 6.76
C GLU A 299 -36.51 25.41 7.60
N VAL A 300 -36.69 26.73 7.57
CA VAL A 300 -35.98 27.66 8.46
C VAL A 300 -36.28 27.35 9.92
N LYS A 301 -37.53 27.02 10.26
CA LYS A 301 -37.90 26.52 11.60
C LYS A 301 -37.17 25.22 11.94
N TYR A 302 -37.10 24.25 11.03
CA TYR A 302 -36.36 22.99 11.29
C TYR A 302 -34.87 23.21 11.54
N ILE A 303 -34.23 24.17 10.87
CA ILE A 303 -32.82 24.52 11.09
C ILE A 303 -32.66 25.25 12.44
N ASP A 304 -33.56 26.18 12.77
CA ASP A 304 -33.61 26.90 14.05
C ASP A 304 -33.80 25.94 15.25
N ASP A 305 -34.71 24.97 15.14
CA ASP A 305 -34.92 23.89 16.12
C ASP A 305 -33.66 23.00 16.26
N TYR A 306 -33.00 22.66 15.15
CA TYR A 306 -31.74 21.90 15.16
C TYR A 306 -30.61 22.68 15.87
N ILE A 307 -30.42 23.96 15.58
CA ILE A 307 -29.46 24.81 16.31
C ILE A 307 -29.80 24.83 17.81
N LYS A 308 -31.06 25.05 18.17
CA LYS A 308 -31.54 25.06 19.58
C LYS A 308 -31.35 23.73 20.32
N SER A 309 -31.13 22.63 19.61
CA SER A 309 -30.81 21.30 20.16
C SER A 309 -29.30 21.04 20.35
N GLY A 310 -28.42 22.00 20.05
CA GLY A 310 -26.96 21.81 20.05
C GLY A 310 -26.40 21.38 18.69
N GLY A 311 -27.14 21.65 17.62
CA GLY A 311 -26.75 21.32 16.26
C GLY A 311 -25.47 22.05 15.81
N LYS A 312 -24.76 21.42 14.87
CA LYS A 312 -23.60 22.00 14.18
C LYS A 312 -23.97 22.31 12.73
N LEU A 313 -23.74 23.55 12.31
CA LEU A 313 -24.14 24.07 11.01
C LEU A 313 -22.93 24.69 10.31
N LEU A 314 -22.69 24.29 9.07
CA LEU A 314 -21.72 24.89 8.17
C LEU A 314 -22.47 25.46 6.97
N VAL A 315 -22.40 26.77 6.78
CA VAL A 315 -23.07 27.48 5.69
C VAL A 315 -22.03 28.08 4.77
N PHE A 316 -22.23 27.88 3.47
CA PHE A 316 -21.57 28.63 2.42
C PHE A 316 -22.61 29.44 1.68
N LEU A 317 -22.29 30.68 1.35
CA LEU A 317 -23.14 31.61 0.62
C LEU A 317 -22.46 32.01 -0.69
N GLU A 318 -23.15 32.79 -1.52
CA GLU A 318 -22.59 33.47 -2.68
C GLU A 318 -23.11 34.91 -2.72
N PRO A 319 -22.34 35.86 -3.29
CA PRO A 319 -22.87 37.17 -3.65
C PRO A 319 -23.90 37.03 -4.79
N GLY A 320 -24.80 38.01 -4.95
CA GLY A 320 -25.89 37.98 -5.93
C GLY A 320 -27.05 37.02 -5.62
N MET A 321 -26.85 36.05 -4.72
CA MET A 321 -27.91 35.13 -4.28
C MET A 321 -28.66 35.67 -3.06
N LYS A 322 -29.99 35.54 -3.07
CA LYS A 322 -30.91 36.09 -2.05
C LYS A 322 -31.63 35.00 -1.24
N PRO A 323 -30.92 34.25 -0.37
CA PRO A 323 -31.53 33.20 0.46
C PRO A 323 -32.32 33.74 1.67
N GLY A 324 -32.48 35.07 1.78
CA GLY A 324 -33.48 35.79 2.58
C GLY A 324 -33.74 35.25 3.99
N ARG A 325 -34.76 34.40 4.16
CA ARG A 325 -35.08 33.79 5.47
C ARG A 325 -33.88 33.06 6.12
N LEU A 326 -32.93 32.52 5.36
CA LEU A 326 -31.72 31.88 5.90
C LEU A 326 -30.71 32.91 6.44
N THR A 327 -30.47 34.02 5.75
CA THR A 327 -29.60 35.08 6.28
C THR A 327 -30.24 35.75 7.49
N ALA A 328 -31.55 36.00 7.45
CA ALA A 328 -32.30 36.49 8.61
C ALA A 328 -32.25 35.54 9.82
N LEU A 329 -32.20 34.22 9.62
CA LEU A 329 -31.95 33.24 10.68
C LEU A 329 -30.54 33.42 11.27
N LEU A 330 -29.51 33.51 10.44
CA LEU A 330 -28.12 33.68 10.87
C LEU A 330 -27.90 35.01 11.62
N GLU A 331 -28.54 36.09 11.20
CA GLU A 331 -28.47 37.39 11.88
C GLU A 331 -29.05 37.35 13.31
N ARG A 332 -30.08 36.52 13.58
CA ARG A 332 -30.56 36.27 14.95
C ARG A 332 -29.48 35.65 15.84
N TYR A 333 -28.59 34.85 15.25
CA TYR A 333 -27.42 34.25 15.89
C TYR A 333 -26.15 35.12 15.84
N GLY A 334 -26.24 36.39 15.45
CA GLY A 334 -25.16 37.38 15.61
C GLY A 334 -24.24 37.56 14.40
N PHE A 335 -24.52 36.91 13.27
CA PHE A 335 -23.86 37.23 12.00
C PHE A 335 -24.34 38.58 11.44
N GLU A 336 -23.56 39.12 10.52
CA GLU A 336 -23.89 40.30 9.69
C GLU A 336 -23.51 39.95 8.24
N ILE A 337 -24.51 39.84 7.37
CA ILE A 337 -24.37 39.23 6.04
C ILE A 337 -25.03 40.13 4.97
N PRO A 338 -24.47 41.32 4.69
CA PRO A 338 -25.07 42.23 3.72
C PRO A 338 -25.05 41.65 2.30
N GLU A 339 -26.02 42.06 1.48
CA GLU A 339 -25.97 41.93 0.02
C GLU A 339 -24.76 42.73 -0.47
N SER A 340 -23.71 42.02 -0.89
CA SER A 340 -22.42 42.63 -1.24
C SER A 340 -21.55 41.68 -2.04
N PHE A 341 -20.70 42.25 -2.89
CA PHE A 341 -19.53 41.62 -3.49
C PHE A 341 -18.29 42.25 -2.86
N VAL A 342 -17.24 41.46 -2.59
CA VAL A 342 -15.93 41.99 -2.17
C VAL A 342 -15.05 42.21 -3.38
N VAL A 343 -14.56 43.44 -3.51
CA VAL A 343 -13.61 43.88 -4.53
C VAL A 343 -12.24 44.06 -3.87
N ASP A 344 -11.21 43.41 -4.42
CA ASP A 344 -9.82 43.54 -3.99
C ASP A 344 -8.92 43.88 -5.18
N PRO A 345 -8.60 45.17 -5.42
CA PRO A 345 -7.73 45.57 -6.52
C PRO A 345 -6.30 45.04 -6.41
N GLU A 346 -5.83 44.63 -5.22
CA GLU A 346 -4.46 44.14 -5.03
C GLU A 346 -4.31 42.67 -5.45
N SER A 347 -5.43 41.93 -5.53
CA SER A 347 -5.46 40.52 -5.97
C SER A 347 -4.96 40.30 -7.39
N VAL A 348 -5.02 41.32 -8.27
CA VAL A 348 -4.50 41.30 -9.65
C VAL A 348 -2.99 41.01 -9.66
N ARG A 349 -2.27 41.32 -8.58
CA ARG A 349 -0.86 40.95 -8.41
C ARG A 349 -0.62 39.43 -8.38
N TYR A 350 -1.69 38.64 -8.24
CA TYR A 350 -1.72 37.18 -8.27
C TYR A 350 -2.43 36.62 -9.51
N GLU A 351 -2.48 37.35 -10.63
CA GLU A 351 -3.13 36.93 -11.88
C GLU A 351 -2.68 35.55 -12.39
N LEU A 352 -1.38 35.22 -12.29
CA LEU A 352 -0.83 33.89 -12.61
C LEU A 352 -1.39 32.75 -11.73
N ALA A 353 -1.93 33.09 -10.56
CA ALA A 353 -2.61 32.18 -9.65
C ALA A 353 -4.15 32.18 -9.82
N GLY A 354 -4.69 32.99 -10.74
CA GLY A 354 -6.14 33.17 -10.97
C GLY A 354 -6.72 34.43 -10.33
N GLY A 355 -5.89 35.31 -9.76
CA GLY A 355 -6.35 36.55 -9.12
C GLY A 355 -6.86 37.59 -10.12
N ASN A 356 -8.01 38.17 -9.79
CA ASN A 356 -8.63 39.29 -10.49
C ASN A 356 -9.40 40.13 -9.46
N ILE A 357 -9.85 41.32 -9.84
CA ILE A 357 -10.43 42.33 -8.94
C ILE A 357 -11.61 41.83 -8.05
N ILE A 358 -12.32 40.76 -8.41
CA ILE A 358 -13.41 40.15 -7.60
C ILE A 358 -13.03 38.83 -6.91
N THR A 359 -11.79 38.35 -7.11
CA THR A 359 -11.23 37.13 -6.55
C THR A 359 -10.15 37.46 -5.51
N PRO A 360 -10.51 37.87 -4.28
CA PRO A 360 -9.56 38.18 -3.23
C PRO A 360 -8.74 36.97 -2.77
N PHE A 361 -7.52 37.24 -2.31
CA PHE A 361 -6.64 36.28 -1.66
C PHE A 361 -6.62 36.57 -0.16
N ALA A 362 -7.18 35.67 0.63
CA ALA A 362 -7.18 35.81 2.09
C ALA A 362 -5.89 35.25 2.69
N VAL A 363 -5.22 36.08 3.49
CA VAL A 363 -3.99 35.74 4.24
C VAL A 363 -4.08 36.11 5.72
N ASP A 364 -5.06 36.92 6.10
CA ASP A 364 -5.36 37.25 7.49
C ASP A 364 -6.42 36.28 8.03
N TYR A 365 -6.06 35.59 9.11
CA TYR A 365 -6.93 34.61 9.76
C TYR A 365 -7.00 34.89 11.26
N GLY A 366 -8.23 34.93 11.78
CA GLY A 366 -8.52 35.13 13.20
C GLY A 366 -7.94 34.04 14.10
N LEU A 367 -7.94 34.30 15.40
CA LEU A 367 -7.34 33.44 16.44
C LEU A 367 -8.20 32.24 16.85
N HIS A 368 -8.78 31.55 15.87
CA HIS A 368 -9.69 30.42 16.09
C HIS A 368 -9.02 29.05 15.87
N GLU A 369 -9.61 27.98 16.40
CA GLU A 369 -9.07 26.62 16.24
C GLU A 369 -9.13 26.12 14.78
N ILE A 370 -10.19 26.49 14.05
CA ILE A 370 -10.38 26.15 12.62
C ILE A 370 -9.22 26.66 11.76
N THR A 371 -8.74 27.88 12.05
CA THR A 371 -7.78 28.60 11.20
C THR A 371 -6.34 28.48 11.66
N ARG A 372 -6.09 27.84 12.81
CA ARG A 372 -4.75 27.70 13.42
C ARG A 372 -3.71 27.11 12.47
N GLN A 373 -4.10 26.21 11.57
CA GLN A 373 -3.21 25.58 10.57
C GLN A 373 -3.14 26.33 9.23
N LEU A 374 -4.03 27.29 8.97
CA LEU A 374 -4.07 28.08 7.74
C LEU A 374 -3.12 29.30 7.79
N LYS A 375 -2.63 29.65 8.98
CA LYS A 375 -1.66 30.74 9.15
C LYS A 375 -0.40 30.50 8.31
N GLY A 376 -0.12 31.43 7.40
CA GLY A 376 0.99 31.34 6.45
C GLY A 376 0.62 30.80 5.06
N PHE A 377 -0.63 30.38 4.84
CA PHE A 377 -1.16 29.98 3.54
C PHE A 377 -2.15 31.01 3.01
N ALA A 378 -2.11 31.29 1.70
CA ALA A 378 -3.13 32.10 1.05
C ALA A 378 -4.29 31.21 0.58
N THR A 379 -5.53 31.59 0.89
CA THR A 379 -6.75 30.95 0.37
C THR A 379 -7.38 31.85 -0.69
N VAL A 380 -7.78 31.28 -1.82
CA VAL A 380 -8.40 32.00 -2.94
C VAL A 380 -9.92 31.92 -2.79
N PHE A 381 -10.59 33.06 -2.88
CA PHE A 381 -12.04 33.18 -2.81
C PHE A 381 -12.55 33.76 -4.15
N PRO A 382 -13.08 32.95 -5.09
CA PRO A 382 -13.34 33.37 -6.47
C PRO A 382 -14.37 34.51 -6.60
N THR A 383 -15.47 34.39 -5.85
CA THR A 383 -16.54 35.39 -5.73
C THR A 383 -17.06 35.30 -4.30
N VAL A 384 -16.99 36.40 -3.55
CA VAL A 384 -17.26 36.36 -2.12
C VAL A 384 -18.05 37.58 -1.64
N ARG A 385 -19.00 37.35 -0.73
CA ARG A 385 -19.72 38.41 0.01
C ARG A 385 -19.13 38.63 1.40
N LYS A 386 -19.37 39.80 1.99
CA LYS A 386 -18.99 40.06 3.39
C LYS A 386 -19.77 39.13 4.33
N VAL A 387 -19.05 38.54 5.28
CA VAL A 387 -19.59 37.77 6.41
C VAL A 387 -18.80 38.15 7.67
N SER A 388 -19.34 39.10 8.45
CA SER A 388 -18.85 39.45 9.78
C SER A 388 -19.69 38.80 10.87
N ALA A 389 -19.20 38.87 12.11
CA ALA A 389 -19.99 38.64 13.29
C ALA A 389 -19.97 39.88 14.20
N LYS A 390 -21.13 40.24 14.77
CA LYS A 390 -21.25 41.45 15.60
C LYS A 390 -20.51 41.26 16.91
N GLY A 391 -19.43 42.03 17.13
CA GLY A 391 -18.61 42.02 18.35
C GLY A 391 -19.29 42.53 19.63
N MET A 392 -20.61 42.42 19.76
CA MET A 392 -21.36 42.73 20.98
C MET A 392 -21.78 41.43 21.68
N PRO A 393 -21.49 41.24 22.98
CA PRO A 393 -21.88 40.05 23.71
C PRO A 393 -23.39 40.07 24.01
N LYS A 394 -24.21 39.59 23.06
CA LYS A 394 -25.51 39.00 23.42
C LYS A 394 -25.23 37.80 24.33
N ALA A 395 -25.85 37.75 25.50
CA ALA A 395 -25.57 36.71 26.48
C ALA A 395 -25.75 35.30 25.88
N GLY A 396 -24.71 34.47 25.97
CA GLY A 396 -24.65 33.13 25.39
C GLY A 396 -24.15 33.03 23.95
N LEU A 397 -23.76 34.12 23.29
CA LEU A 397 -23.10 34.08 21.98
C LEU A 397 -21.61 34.42 22.08
N HIS A 398 -20.77 33.53 21.55
CA HIS A 398 -19.33 33.75 21.36
C HIS A 398 -19.02 33.75 19.87
N SER A 399 -18.60 34.90 19.34
CA SER A 399 -18.44 35.14 17.91
C SER A 399 -17.00 35.51 17.53
N GLU A 400 -16.46 34.88 16.51
CA GLU A 400 -15.10 35.13 16.00
C GLU A 400 -15.10 35.23 14.46
N GLU A 401 -14.42 36.24 13.92
CA GLU A 401 -14.15 36.35 12.48
C GLU A 401 -12.98 35.41 12.13
N LEU A 402 -13.21 34.50 11.19
CA LEU A 402 -12.25 33.45 10.84
C LEU A 402 -11.22 33.94 9.82
N VAL A 403 -11.66 34.67 8.80
CA VAL A 403 -10.85 34.95 7.61
C VAL A 403 -11.19 36.32 7.03
N LYS A 404 -10.16 37.09 6.65
CA LYS A 404 -10.28 38.44 6.09
C LYS A 404 -9.46 38.60 4.81
N THR A 405 -9.95 39.44 3.91
CA THR A 405 -9.28 39.83 2.66
C THR A 405 -8.17 40.87 2.90
N GLY A 406 -7.46 41.29 1.85
CA GLY A 406 -6.42 42.32 1.96
C GLY A 406 -6.95 43.68 2.44
N ALA A 407 -6.09 44.47 3.09
CA ALA A 407 -6.45 45.83 3.55
C ALA A 407 -6.86 46.78 2.41
N GLY A 408 -6.44 46.49 1.17
CA GLY A 408 -6.84 47.23 -0.03
C GLY A 408 -8.24 46.92 -0.57
N SER A 409 -8.96 45.96 0.01
CA SER A 409 -10.29 45.52 -0.45
C SER A 409 -11.44 46.38 0.08
N PHE A 410 -12.63 46.24 -0.51
CA PHE A 410 -13.87 46.91 -0.11
C PHE A 410 -15.13 46.19 -0.62
N THR A 411 -16.29 46.55 -0.08
CA THR A 411 -17.59 46.00 -0.48
C THR A 411 -18.32 46.87 -1.50
N VAL A 412 -18.94 46.26 -2.52
CA VAL A 412 -19.88 46.93 -3.46
C VAL A 412 -21.21 46.17 -3.46
N GLU A 413 -22.32 46.85 -3.76
CA GLU A 413 -23.66 46.23 -3.71
C GLU A 413 -23.96 45.40 -4.97
N GLU A 414 -23.65 45.95 -6.15
CA GLU A 414 -23.82 45.30 -7.43
C GLU A 414 -22.54 45.33 -8.27
N ILE A 415 -22.41 44.33 -9.15
CA ILE A 415 -21.37 44.21 -10.15
C ILE A 415 -22.04 43.87 -11.48
N SER A 416 -21.68 44.59 -12.54
CA SER A 416 -22.12 44.31 -13.91
C SER A 416 -20.93 44.06 -14.83
N ILE A 417 -21.14 43.28 -15.89
CA ILE A 417 -20.13 43.02 -16.92
C ILE A 417 -20.64 43.60 -18.23
N GLN A 418 -19.95 44.62 -18.75
CA GLN A 418 -20.28 45.28 -20.00
C GLN A 418 -19.05 45.22 -20.92
N ASN A 419 -19.22 44.74 -22.15
CA ASN A 419 -18.13 44.55 -23.13
C ASN A 419 -16.93 43.73 -22.58
N GLY A 420 -17.19 42.77 -21.68
CA GLY A 420 -16.15 41.96 -21.03
C GLY A 420 -15.39 42.68 -19.90
N GLN A 421 -15.75 43.93 -19.57
CA GLN A 421 -15.16 44.70 -18.47
C GLN A 421 -16.10 44.78 -17.27
N LEU A 422 -15.52 44.62 -16.09
CA LEU A 422 -16.20 44.66 -14.80
C LEU A 422 -16.52 46.12 -14.41
N HIS A 423 -17.80 46.41 -14.15
CA HIS A 423 -18.29 47.73 -13.76
C HIS A 423 -19.01 47.64 -12.41
N PHE A 424 -18.62 48.52 -11.49
CA PHE A 424 -19.20 48.69 -10.15
C PHE A 424 -19.06 50.16 -9.75
N ASP A 425 -19.89 50.67 -8.83
CA ASP A 425 -19.73 52.01 -8.28
C ASP A 425 -18.59 52.01 -7.23
N PRO A 426 -17.46 52.71 -7.47
CA PRO A 426 -16.33 52.68 -6.56
C PRO A 426 -16.61 53.48 -5.29
N LYS A 427 -16.84 52.80 -4.17
CA LYS A 427 -16.89 53.45 -2.85
C LYS A 427 -15.62 54.28 -2.62
N THR A 428 -15.79 55.57 -2.35
CA THR A 428 -14.71 56.51 -2.03
C THR A 428 -13.94 56.18 -0.74
N LYS A 429 -14.48 55.30 0.10
CA LYS A 429 -13.84 54.77 1.29
C LYS A 429 -13.78 53.25 1.24
N LYS A 430 -12.57 52.69 1.36
CA LYS A 430 -12.35 51.25 1.54
C LYS A 430 -12.75 50.81 2.95
N ASP A 431 -13.43 49.67 3.06
CA ASP A 431 -13.83 49.02 4.31
C ASP A 431 -13.06 47.72 4.60
N GLY A 432 -11.99 47.44 3.85
CA GLY A 432 -11.07 46.32 4.11
C GLY A 432 -10.10 46.53 5.30
N PRO A 433 -9.54 45.46 5.89
CA PRO A 433 -9.73 44.02 5.60
C PRO A 433 -11.18 43.56 5.78
N VAL A 434 -11.81 43.03 4.72
CA VAL A 434 -13.23 42.64 4.76
C VAL A 434 -13.32 41.22 5.32
N PRO A 435 -14.10 41.00 6.40
CA PRO A 435 -14.35 39.65 6.91
C PRO A 435 -15.27 38.90 5.95
N ILE A 436 -14.86 37.69 5.56
CA ILE A 436 -15.54 36.85 4.57
C ILE A 436 -15.88 35.45 5.10
N GLY A 437 -15.62 35.21 6.39
CA GLY A 437 -16.07 34.03 7.09
C GLY A 437 -15.99 34.22 8.60
N ALA A 438 -16.96 33.68 9.32
CA ALA A 438 -17.10 33.83 10.77
C ALA A 438 -17.64 32.55 11.42
N ALA A 439 -17.38 32.40 12.71
CA ALA A 439 -17.92 31.34 13.56
C ALA A 439 -18.68 31.95 14.74
N VAL A 440 -19.78 31.31 15.13
CA VAL A 440 -20.51 31.57 16.37
C VAL A 440 -20.72 30.27 17.14
N THR A 441 -20.31 30.27 18.41
CA THR A 441 -20.71 29.26 19.39
C THR A 441 -21.85 29.80 20.24
N VAL A 442 -22.95 29.05 20.31
CA VAL A 442 -24.16 29.38 21.07
C VAL A 442 -24.22 28.50 22.32
N THR A 443 -24.04 29.09 23.49
CA THR A 443 -24.25 28.42 24.79
C THR A 443 -25.75 28.41 25.09
N LEU A 444 -26.40 27.25 24.94
CA LEU A 444 -27.86 27.15 24.83
C LEU A 444 -28.61 27.68 26.06
N ASP A 445 -28.14 27.35 27.26
CA ASP A 445 -28.78 27.80 28.52
C ASP A 445 -28.75 29.33 28.65
N LEU A 446 -27.59 29.94 28.40
CA LEU A 446 -27.42 31.40 28.45
C LEU A 446 -28.25 32.10 27.36
N TYR A 447 -28.34 31.50 26.18
CA TYR A 447 -29.14 32.03 25.08
C TYR A 447 -30.66 31.97 25.39
N LYS A 448 -31.14 30.89 26.01
CA LYS A 448 -32.55 30.77 26.46
C LYS A 448 -32.89 31.76 27.58
N LEU A 449 -31.97 31.94 28.54
CA LEU A 449 -32.10 32.97 29.59
C LEU A 449 -32.17 34.38 28.98
N ALA A 450 -31.30 34.69 28.01
CA ALA A 450 -31.29 35.98 27.32
C ALA A 450 -32.56 36.26 26.48
N GLN A 451 -33.25 35.21 26.04
CA GLN A 451 -34.53 35.29 25.31
C GLN A 451 -35.76 35.37 26.22
N GLY A 452 -35.59 35.36 27.55
CA GLY A 452 -36.71 35.33 28.51
C GLY A 452 -37.46 33.99 28.56
N GLN A 453 -36.83 32.90 28.12
CA GLN A 453 -37.43 31.56 28.01
C GLN A 453 -36.90 30.55 29.04
N GLY A 454 -36.24 31.04 30.11
CA GLY A 454 -35.73 30.21 31.21
C GLY A 454 -36.60 30.28 32.46
N ALA A 455 -36.80 29.15 33.15
CA ALA A 455 -37.47 29.10 34.45
C ALA A 455 -36.60 29.76 35.54
N ALA A 456 -37.24 30.38 36.54
CA ALA A 456 -36.58 31.28 37.49
C ALA A 456 -35.81 30.62 38.65
N ASP A 457 -35.79 29.27 38.75
CA ASP A 457 -35.34 28.58 39.97
C ASP A 457 -33.81 28.48 40.15
N ASP A 458 -33.00 28.51 39.08
CA ASP A 458 -31.55 28.27 39.16
C ASP A 458 -30.69 29.54 39.37
N ALA A 459 -31.30 30.66 39.80
CA ALA A 459 -30.64 31.97 39.94
C ALA A 459 -29.64 32.10 41.12
N LYS A 460 -29.03 31.01 41.60
CA LYS A 460 -28.11 31.00 42.77
C LYS A 460 -26.89 30.08 42.65
N THR A 461 -26.02 30.28 41.65
CA THR A 461 -24.58 29.97 41.81
C THR A 461 -23.70 30.82 40.88
N PRO A 462 -22.58 31.43 41.34
CA PRO A 462 -21.67 32.15 40.46
C PRO A 462 -20.96 31.25 39.45
N ALA A 463 -20.63 31.82 38.29
CA ALA A 463 -19.93 31.12 37.20
C ALA A 463 -18.44 30.86 37.53
N SER A 464 -18.14 29.71 38.11
CA SER A 464 -16.80 29.12 38.02
C SER A 464 -16.84 27.59 37.86
N GLN A 465 -16.14 27.10 36.83
CA GLN A 465 -15.69 25.71 36.69
C GLN A 465 -16.74 24.57 36.69
N LYS A 466 -17.84 24.71 35.94
CA LYS A 466 -18.45 23.52 35.30
C LYS A 466 -17.73 23.24 33.98
N LYS A 467 -17.16 22.04 33.81
CA LYS A 467 -16.69 21.57 32.50
C LYS A 467 -17.85 21.62 31.51
N THR A 468 -17.70 22.37 30.41
CA THR A 468 -18.74 22.48 29.39
C THR A 468 -19.02 21.11 28.80
N ASN A 469 -20.30 20.71 28.85
CA ASN A 469 -20.77 19.46 28.29
C ASN A 469 -21.05 19.73 26.80
N GLU A 470 -20.39 19.03 25.86
CA GLU A 470 -20.49 19.33 24.40
C GLU A 470 -21.94 19.40 23.88
N LYS A 471 -22.90 18.75 24.57
CA LYS A 471 -24.34 18.81 24.27
C LYS A 471 -25.03 20.15 24.58
N ASN A 472 -24.33 21.11 25.18
CA ASN A 472 -24.89 22.42 25.56
C ASN A 472 -24.43 23.58 24.67
N GLU A 473 -23.69 23.28 23.60
CA GLU A 473 -23.16 24.25 22.64
C GLU A 473 -23.65 23.91 21.23
N ALA A 474 -24.31 24.86 20.56
CA ALA A 474 -24.48 24.81 19.11
C ALA A 474 -23.34 25.58 18.44
N LYS A 475 -22.91 25.15 17.23
CA LYS A 475 -21.80 25.79 16.51
C LYS A 475 -22.19 26.08 15.08
N ILE A 476 -22.10 27.33 14.69
CA ILE A 476 -22.45 27.83 13.36
C ILE A 476 -21.19 28.42 12.74
N VAL A 477 -20.86 28.00 11.52
CA VAL A 477 -19.78 28.58 10.72
C VAL A 477 -20.37 29.03 9.40
N VAL A 478 -20.07 30.25 8.97
CA VAL A 478 -20.57 30.84 7.72
C VAL A 478 -19.39 31.37 6.91
N PHE A 479 -19.33 31.03 5.63
CA PHE A 479 -18.42 31.62 4.64
C PHE A 479 -19.21 32.30 3.52
N GLY A 480 -18.68 33.41 2.99
CA GLY A 480 -19.35 34.24 1.98
C GLY A 480 -19.22 33.75 0.53
N ASP A 481 -18.68 32.55 0.34
CA ASP A 481 -18.29 31.91 -0.92
C ASP A 481 -18.39 30.39 -0.68
N ALA A 482 -18.82 29.60 -1.66
CA ALA A 482 -18.74 28.14 -1.62
C ALA A 482 -17.85 27.53 -2.71
N ASP A 483 -17.48 28.28 -3.75
CA ASP A 483 -16.54 27.81 -4.77
C ASP A 483 -15.13 27.59 -4.22
N PHE A 484 -14.70 28.32 -3.18
CA PHE A 484 -13.43 28.02 -2.49
C PHE A 484 -13.39 26.58 -1.91
N ALA A 485 -14.57 26.00 -1.61
CA ALA A 485 -14.75 24.64 -1.12
C ALA A 485 -15.16 23.62 -2.22
N SER A 486 -15.21 24.06 -3.48
CA SER A 486 -15.51 23.21 -4.64
C SER A 486 -14.27 22.46 -5.18
N ASP A 487 -14.52 21.41 -5.95
CA ASP A 487 -13.50 20.61 -6.62
C ASP A 487 -12.62 21.46 -7.55
N ALA A 488 -13.16 22.54 -8.13
CA ALA A 488 -12.41 23.45 -9.01
C ALA A 488 -11.25 24.17 -8.31
N PHE A 489 -11.38 24.48 -7.02
CA PHE A 489 -10.37 25.23 -6.27
C PHE A 489 -9.55 24.33 -5.34
N ILE A 490 -10.19 23.34 -4.69
CA ILE A 490 -9.45 22.33 -3.89
C ILE A 490 -8.49 21.52 -4.79
N GLY A 491 -8.97 21.05 -5.95
CA GLY A 491 -8.15 20.25 -6.87
C GLY A 491 -6.98 21.02 -7.47
N ALA A 492 -7.21 22.28 -7.90
CA ALA A 492 -6.21 23.10 -8.57
C ALA A 492 -4.99 23.42 -7.67
N VAL A 493 -5.19 23.61 -6.37
CA VAL A 493 -4.11 23.83 -5.40
C VAL A 493 -3.32 22.53 -5.17
N GLN A 494 -4.01 21.40 -5.04
CA GLN A 494 -3.38 20.13 -4.68
C GLN A 494 -2.51 19.56 -5.81
N TYR A 495 -2.90 19.73 -7.08
CA TYR A 495 -2.03 19.42 -8.23
C TYR A 495 -0.84 20.38 -8.35
N ARG A 496 -1.00 21.68 -8.06
CA ARG A 496 0.10 22.66 -8.11
C ARG A 496 1.17 22.43 -7.04
N GLU A 497 0.80 22.01 -5.83
CA GLU A 497 1.78 21.65 -4.79
C GLU A 497 2.50 20.32 -5.08
N LEU A 498 1.81 19.34 -5.68
CA LEU A 498 2.46 18.12 -6.19
C LEU A 498 3.41 18.42 -7.37
N ALA A 499 3.04 19.33 -8.26
CA ALA A 499 3.92 19.82 -9.33
C ALA A 499 5.16 20.53 -8.76
N ARG A 500 5.00 21.47 -7.82
CA ARG A 500 6.12 22.13 -7.12
C ARG A 500 7.06 21.16 -6.37
N ARG A 501 6.53 20.06 -5.84
CA ARG A 501 7.36 18.98 -5.25
C ARG A 501 8.10 18.15 -6.31
N ARG A 502 7.57 18.01 -7.52
CA ARG A 502 8.25 17.39 -8.68
C ARG A 502 9.25 18.33 -9.36
N GLU A 503 9.00 19.64 -9.34
CA GLU A 503 9.82 20.69 -9.96
C GLU A 503 10.96 21.20 -9.06
N ARG A 504 11.27 20.50 -7.96
CA ARG A 504 12.59 20.55 -7.32
C ARG A 504 13.43 19.38 -7.80
N PRO A 505 14.10 19.46 -8.97
CA PRO A 505 15.12 18.48 -9.32
C PRO A 505 16.28 18.59 -8.32
N ASP A 506 16.76 17.45 -7.83
CA ASP A 506 17.95 17.39 -6.99
C ASP A 506 19.16 17.94 -7.76
N HIS A 507 19.64 19.12 -7.36
CA HIS A 507 20.95 19.61 -7.78
C HIS A 507 22.05 18.83 -7.07
N HIS A 508 22.35 17.63 -7.58
CA HIS A 508 23.63 16.97 -7.36
C HIS A 508 24.76 17.84 -7.94
N SER A 509 25.44 18.57 -7.06
CA SER A 509 26.64 19.33 -7.37
C SER A 509 27.83 18.39 -7.65
N SER A 510 27.96 17.91 -8.89
CA SER A 510 29.15 17.19 -9.37
C SER A 510 30.11 18.14 -10.08
N GLU A 511 30.73 19.08 -9.35
CA GLU A 511 31.83 19.88 -9.89
C GLU A 511 33.19 19.23 -9.56
N LYS A 512 33.87 18.75 -10.61
CA LYS A 512 35.32 18.52 -10.56
C LYS A 512 36.04 19.77 -11.10
N PRO A 513 37.14 20.21 -10.47
CA PRO A 513 37.75 21.50 -10.78
C PRO A 513 38.69 21.38 -11.99
N HIS A 514 38.48 22.20 -13.02
CA HIS A 514 39.50 22.56 -14.01
C HIS A 514 39.36 24.05 -14.33
N GLY A 515 40.39 24.84 -14.03
CA GLY A 515 40.33 26.30 -14.18
C GLY A 515 40.77 26.79 -15.55
N ARG A 516 40.33 27.99 -15.92
CA ARG A 516 41.04 28.86 -16.87
C ARG A 516 40.86 30.34 -16.52
N THR A 517 41.89 30.85 -15.87
CA THR A 517 42.48 32.20 -15.99
C THR A 517 41.76 33.23 -16.88
N SER A 518 41.47 34.40 -16.29
CA SER A 518 41.70 35.70 -16.93
C SER A 518 42.34 36.68 -15.94
N ARG A 519 43.56 37.14 -16.25
CA ARG A 519 44.19 38.33 -15.64
C ARG A 519 43.41 39.59 -16.09
N VAL A 520 43.52 40.80 -15.51
CA VAL A 520 44.73 41.57 -15.12
C VAL A 520 44.40 42.60 -14.03
N GLY A 521 45.33 42.81 -13.08
CA GLY A 521 45.33 43.94 -12.16
C GLY A 521 46.72 44.12 -11.52
N ARG A 522 47.60 44.90 -12.15
CA ARG A 522 49.01 45.10 -11.72
C ARG A 522 49.13 46.16 -10.62
N ARG A 523 49.88 45.85 -9.55
CA ARG A 523 50.92 46.63 -8.83
C ARG A 523 51.39 45.74 -7.65
N GLY A 524 52.65 45.58 -7.29
CA GLY A 524 53.88 46.26 -7.72
C GLY A 524 54.65 46.70 -6.48
N GLY A 525 55.67 45.93 -6.06
CA GLY A 525 56.46 46.23 -4.86
C GLY A 525 57.14 44.98 -4.30
N ALA A 526 58.43 44.82 -4.56
CA ALA A 526 59.25 43.74 -4.02
C ALA A 526 60.46 44.33 -3.30
N VAL A 527 60.83 43.77 -2.15
CA VAL A 527 62.16 43.91 -1.55
C VAL A 527 62.63 42.55 -1.04
N ARG A 528 63.65 42.01 -1.69
CA ARG A 528 64.73 41.20 -1.08
C ARG A 528 65.98 42.10 -1.06
N PRO A 529 67.00 41.82 -0.22
CA PRO A 529 68.18 41.09 -0.73
C PRO A 529 68.86 40.21 0.37
N LEU A 530 70.07 39.62 0.25
CA LEU A 530 71.12 39.56 -0.80
C LEU A 530 71.83 38.16 -0.75
N VAL A 531 72.88 37.99 -1.57
CA VAL A 531 73.94 36.93 -1.55
C VAL A 531 73.47 35.54 -2.06
N HIS A 532 74.13 34.76 -2.94
CA HIS A 532 75.50 34.54 -3.50
C HIS A 532 76.26 33.33 -2.90
N CYS A 533 76.97 32.46 -3.65
CA CYS A 533 77.61 32.57 -4.98
C CYS A 533 77.63 31.23 -5.77
N LEU A 534 77.71 31.30 -7.13
CA LEU A 534 78.46 30.49 -8.13
C LEU A 534 78.53 28.92 -8.01
N GLY A 535 78.56 28.10 -9.08
CA GLY A 535 78.53 28.31 -10.55
C GLY A 535 79.00 27.04 -11.33
N HIS A 536 78.70 26.94 -12.63
CA HIS A 536 79.16 25.93 -13.65
C HIS A 536 78.62 24.47 -13.67
N ALA A 537 77.77 24.17 -14.68
CA ALA A 537 78.03 23.38 -15.90
C ALA A 537 79.11 22.23 -15.87
N VAL A 538 79.02 21.07 -16.57
CA VAL A 538 78.08 20.55 -17.61
C VAL A 538 78.32 19.02 -17.91
N VAL A 539 77.25 18.25 -18.21
CA VAL A 539 77.16 17.06 -19.14
C VAL A 539 77.69 15.61 -18.82
N HIS A 540 76.88 14.64 -19.30
CA HIS A 540 77.07 13.20 -19.69
C HIS A 540 77.21 11.99 -18.71
N HIS A 541 76.14 11.16 -18.73
CA HIS A 541 76.07 9.70 -19.04
C HIS A 541 76.77 8.61 -18.13
N PRO A 542 76.43 7.29 -18.27
CA PRO A 542 76.26 6.41 -17.11
C PRO A 542 77.25 5.23 -16.99
N HIS A 543 77.09 4.48 -15.87
CA HIS A 543 77.38 3.05 -15.58
C HIS A 543 78.31 2.71 -14.38
N ARG A 544 77.82 1.71 -13.62
CA ARG A 544 78.51 0.67 -12.84
C ARG A 544 79.22 0.98 -11.49
N SER A 545 78.56 0.45 -10.43
CA SER A 545 79.14 -0.35 -9.31
C SER A 545 80.22 0.27 -8.41
N ARG A 546 80.01 0.40 -7.09
CA ARG A 546 79.96 -0.72 -6.11
C ARG A 546 79.44 -0.25 -4.73
N ARG A 547 78.77 -1.16 -4.01
CA ARG A 547 78.81 -1.50 -2.55
C ARG A 547 79.45 -0.49 -1.57
N LEU A 548 79.03 -0.35 -0.30
CA LEU A 548 77.93 -0.88 0.52
C LEU A 548 77.97 -0.11 1.87
N ARG A 549 76.85 0.41 2.38
CA ARG A 549 76.63 0.54 3.83
C ARG A 549 75.16 0.32 4.11
N GLN A 550 74.87 -0.64 4.98
CA GLN A 550 73.50 -1.09 5.28
C GLN A 550 72.84 -0.16 6.29
N GLU A 551 71.76 0.53 5.90
CA GLU A 551 70.71 0.85 6.85
C GLU A 551 69.76 -0.35 6.95
N LYS A 552 69.54 -0.83 8.18
CA LYS A 552 68.68 -1.99 8.43
C LYS A 552 67.22 -1.56 8.34
N ALA A 553 66.46 -2.23 7.49
CA ALA A 553 65.00 -2.13 7.48
C ALA A 553 64.44 -2.42 8.89
N THR A 554 63.48 -1.61 9.33
CA THR A 554 62.81 -1.81 10.62
C THR A 554 62.07 -3.13 10.61
N ALA A 555 62.45 -4.02 11.54
CA ALA A 555 61.89 -5.36 11.62
C ALA A 555 60.37 -5.30 11.90
N VAL A 556 59.57 -5.72 10.91
CA VAL A 556 58.12 -5.82 11.02
C VAL A 556 57.78 -6.78 12.14
N ASN A 557 57.03 -6.31 13.15
CA ASN A 557 56.77 -7.09 14.35
C ASN A 557 55.78 -8.24 14.05
N PRO A 558 56.22 -9.52 14.02
CA PRO A 558 55.43 -10.62 13.47
C PRO A 558 54.11 -10.86 14.24
N LYS A 559 54.06 -10.46 15.51
CA LYS A 559 52.87 -10.60 16.36
C LYS A 559 51.75 -9.62 16.00
N LYS A 560 52.08 -8.41 15.51
CA LYS A 560 51.06 -7.45 15.04
C LYS A 560 50.45 -7.88 13.71
N ASN A 561 51.27 -8.41 12.81
CA ASN A 561 50.81 -8.91 11.51
C ASN A 561 49.94 -10.17 11.65
N LEU A 562 50.23 -11.05 12.61
CA LEU A 562 49.40 -12.23 12.88
C LEU A 562 47.97 -11.85 13.33
N ILE A 563 47.83 -10.80 14.15
CA ILE A 563 46.51 -10.28 14.57
C ILE A 563 45.77 -9.69 13.37
N LEU A 564 46.45 -8.90 12.53
CA LEU A 564 45.84 -8.33 11.32
C LEU A 564 45.39 -9.42 10.33
N LEU A 565 46.19 -10.49 10.18
CA LEU A 565 45.86 -11.65 9.35
C LEU A 565 44.64 -12.41 9.87
N LEU A 566 44.54 -12.63 11.19
CA LEU A 566 43.36 -13.24 11.81
C LEU A 566 42.11 -12.39 11.63
N VAL A 567 42.20 -11.06 11.80
CA VAL A 567 41.08 -10.14 11.54
C VAL A 567 40.66 -10.18 10.06
N LEU A 568 41.60 -10.24 9.11
CA LEU A 568 41.30 -10.40 7.69
C LEU A 568 40.67 -11.75 7.35
N ILE A 569 41.09 -12.84 8.00
CA ILE A 569 40.47 -14.16 7.84
C ILE A 569 39.04 -14.17 8.41
N ILE A 570 38.81 -13.52 9.56
CA ILE A 570 37.47 -13.40 10.17
C ILE A 570 36.55 -12.53 9.30
N LEU A 571 37.03 -11.39 8.80
CA LEU A 571 36.26 -10.53 7.89
C LEU A 571 36.00 -11.22 6.54
N GLY A 572 37.00 -11.93 5.99
CA GLY A 572 36.86 -12.68 4.74
C GLY A 572 35.91 -13.86 4.86
N SER A 573 35.92 -14.59 5.98
CA SER A 573 34.98 -15.68 6.25
C SER A 573 33.57 -15.16 6.58
N ALA A 574 33.44 -14.05 7.30
CA ALA A 574 32.15 -13.37 7.47
C ALA A 574 31.57 -12.90 6.12
N TYR A 575 32.38 -12.28 5.26
CA TYR A 575 31.98 -11.88 3.91
C TYR A 575 31.63 -13.08 3.03
N TYR A 576 32.36 -14.19 3.12
CA TYR A 576 32.05 -15.42 2.39
C TYR A 576 30.72 -16.02 2.86
N VAL A 577 30.51 -16.15 4.18
CA VAL A 577 29.26 -16.68 4.75
C VAL A 577 28.06 -15.79 4.44
N TYR A 578 28.21 -14.46 4.49
CA TYR A 578 27.10 -13.52 4.27
C TYR A 578 26.83 -13.24 2.79
N GLY A 579 27.87 -13.19 1.95
CA GLY A 579 27.75 -12.86 0.52
C GLY A 579 27.54 -14.08 -0.39
N VAL A 580 28.26 -15.18 -0.16
CA VAL A 580 28.22 -16.36 -1.06
C VAL A 580 27.06 -17.29 -0.71
N LYS A 581 26.73 -17.45 0.58
CA LYS A 581 25.64 -18.34 1.01
C LYS A 581 24.25 -17.78 0.66
N TRP A 582 24.05 -16.47 0.82
CA TRP A 582 22.79 -15.82 0.42
C TRP A 582 22.59 -15.85 -1.09
N ALA A 583 23.63 -15.56 -1.88
CA ALA A 583 23.56 -15.65 -3.34
C ALA A 583 23.37 -17.09 -3.85
N SER A 584 23.86 -18.11 -3.11
CA SER A 584 23.59 -19.51 -3.45
C SER A 584 22.17 -19.94 -3.07
N GLU A 585 21.58 -19.37 -2.02
CA GLU A 585 20.17 -19.60 -1.66
C GLU A 585 19.20 -18.97 -2.66
N GLU A 586 19.47 -17.76 -3.19
CA GLU A 586 18.68 -17.17 -4.28
C GLU A 586 18.84 -17.95 -5.61
N ARG A 587 20.06 -18.34 -5.99
CA ARG A 587 20.27 -19.16 -7.20
C ARG A 587 19.62 -20.55 -7.06
N ALA A 588 19.73 -21.18 -5.90
CA ALA A 588 19.02 -22.43 -5.62
C ALA A 588 17.50 -22.24 -5.58
N ALA A 589 16.98 -21.07 -5.18
CA ALA A 589 15.55 -20.76 -5.25
C ALA A 589 15.06 -20.56 -6.70
N GLU A 590 15.90 -20.01 -7.58
CA GLU A 590 15.60 -19.93 -9.02
C GLU A 590 15.66 -21.30 -9.71
N GLU A 591 16.67 -22.13 -9.40
CA GLU A 591 16.80 -23.50 -9.90
C GLU A 591 15.71 -24.45 -9.35
N ARG A 592 15.08 -24.11 -8.22
CA ARG A 592 13.93 -24.82 -7.63
C ARG A 592 12.60 -24.57 -8.34
N LYS A 593 12.54 -23.80 -9.44
CA LYS A 593 11.37 -23.72 -10.34
C LYS A 593 11.25 -25.01 -11.17
N VAL A 594 11.04 -26.14 -10.49
CA VAL A 594 11.09 -27.49 -11.06
C VAL A 594 9.96 -27.70 -12.07
N LYS A 595 10.32 -28.04 -13.32
CA LYS A 595 9.38 -28.67 -14.25
C LYS A 595 8.87 -29.97 -13.61
N LEU A 596 7.56 -30.15 -13.50
CA LEU A 596 7.01 -31.35 -12.85
C LEU A 596 7.39 -32.63 -13.61
N LEU A 597 7.54 -32.52 -14.94
CA LEU A 597 8.07 -33.57 -15.81
C LEU A 597 9.54 -33.27 -16.22
N LYS A 598 10.45 -33.08 -15.25
CA LYS A 598 11.87 -32.77 -15.51
C LYS A 598 12.55 -33.90 -16.29
N GLY A 599 13.10 -33.59 -17.47
CA GLY A 599 13.84 -34.56 -18.29
C GLY A 599 12.95 -35.61 -18.98
N ILE A 600 11.69 -35.25 -19.25
CA ILE A 600 10.75 -36.05 -20.04
C ILE A 600 10.49 -35.28 -21.34
N ASP A 601 10.78 -35.94 -22.47
CA ASP A 601 10.48 -35.48 -23.81
C ASP A 601 9.01 -35.82 -24.17
N GLU A 602 8.41 -35.07 -25.08
CA GLU A 602 7.04 -35.32 -25.57
C GLU A 602 6.92 -36.72 -26.18
N LYS A 603 7.99 -37.21 -26.81
CA LYS A 603 8.05 -38.56 -27.37
C LYS A 603 7.99 -39.68 -26.32
N ALA A 604 8.30 -39.38 -25.05
CA ALA A 604 8.23 -40.34 -23.95
C ALA A 604 6.82 -40.45 -23.34
N LEU A 605 5.91 -39.54 -23.64
CA LEU A 605 4.49 -39.65 -23.27
C LEU A 605 3.80 -40.67 -24.19
N ILE A 606 3.19 -41.68 -23.59
CA ILE A 606 2.46 -42.76 -24.29
C ILE A 606 0.98 -42.87 -23.88
N ARG A 607 0.61 -42.26 -22.75
CA ARG A 607 -0.76 -42.19 -22.25
C ARG A 607 -1.00 -40.88 -21.49
N ILE A 608 -2.18 -40.31 -21.66
CA ILE A 608 -2.71 -39.27 -20.76
C ILE A 608 -4.09 -39.73 -20.30
N ASP A 609 -4.26 -39.83 -18.98
CA ASP A 609 -5.53 -40.16 -18.33
C ASP A 609 -5.98 -38.96 -17.50
N VAL A 610 -7.21 -38.51 -17.72
CA VAL A 610 -7.84 -37.40 -16.99
C VAL A 610 -9.10 -37.93 -16.30
N THR A 611 -8.98 -38.11 -14.99
CA THR A 611 -10.07 -38.54 -14.12
C THR A 611 -10.69 -37.32 -13.42
N ARG A 612 -12.00 -37.14 -13.52
CA ARG A 612 -12.81 -36.08 -12.91
C ARG A 612 -14.29 -36.53 -12.87
N GLU A 613 -15.16 -35.78 -12.20
CA GLU A 613 -16.59 -36.15 -12.04
C GLU A 613 -17.36 -36.20 -13.38
N GLU A 614 -17.10 -35.25 -14.29
CA GLU A 614 -17.78 -35.13 -15.59
C GLU A 614 -16.81 -35.42 -16.75
N GLU A 615 -17.22 -36.24 -17.71
CA GLU A 615 -16.41 -36.61 -18.89
C GLU A 615 -14.94 -37.00 -18.59
N PRO A 616 -14.67 -38.04 -17.77
CA PRO A 616 -13.31 -38.57 -17.65
C PRO A 616 -12.87 -39.19 -18.99
N TYR A 617 -11.60 -39.02 -19.34
CA TYR A 617 -11.08 -39.51 -20.62
C TYR A 617 -9.67 -40.09 -20.52
N GLN A 618 -9.37 -41.01 -21.43
CA GLN A 618 -8.04 -41.62 -21.54
C GLN A 618 -7.64 -41.69 -23.00
N ILE A 619 -6.47 -41.12 -23.33
CA ILE A 619 -5.85 -41.23 -24.65
C ILE A 619 -4.55 -42.03 -24.56
N ILE A 620 -4.29 -42.87 -25.56
CA ILE A 620 -3.06 -43.63 -25.72
C ILE A 620 -2.43 -43.38 -27.09
N ARG A 621 -1.10 -43.54 -27.15
CA ARG A 621 -0.34 -43.48 -28.38
C ARG A 621 -0.32 -44.86 -29.06
N THR A 622 -0.77 -44.92 -30.31
CA THR A 622 -0.75 -46.11 -31.17
C THR A 622 0.16 -45.89 -32.38
N GLU A 623 0.40 -46.92 -33.18
CA GLU A 623 1.14 -46.81 -34.45
C GLU A 623 0.48 -45.84 -35.45
N LYS A 624 -0.86 -45.72 -35.42
CA LYS A 624 -1.65 -44.84 -36.29
C LYS A 624 -1.88 -43.44 -35.70
N GLY A 625 -1.14 -43.07 -34.65
CA GLY A 625 -1.34 -41.82 -33.90
C GLY A 625 -2.08 -42.04 -32.57
N TRP A 626 -2.59 -40.95 -31.99
CA TRP A 626 -3.26 -41.00 -30.69
C TRP A 626 -4.75 -41.37 -30.82
N ARG A 627 -5.25 -42.18 -29.89
CA ARG A 627 -6.64 -42.61 -29.82
C ARG A 627 -7.19 -42.48 -28.41
N PHE A 628 -8.47 -42.12 -28.28
CA PHE A 628 -9.23 -42.34 -27.07
C PHE A 628 -9.43 -43.85 -26.84
N VAL A 629 -9.41 -44.25 -25.58
CA VAL A 629 -9.79 -45.58 -25.09
C VAL A 629 -11.02 -45.48 -24.17
N LYS A 630 -11.20 -44.31 -23.55
CA LYS A 630 -12.35 -43.96 -22.71
C LYS A 630 -12.74 -42.50 -22.97
N PRO A 631 -14.04 -42.17 -23.03
CA PRO A 631 -15.20 -43.07 -22.88
C PRO A 631 -15.50 -43.90 -24.14
N VAL A 632 -14.93 -43.55 -25.30
CA VAL A 632 -15.15 -44.20 -26.61
C VAL A 632 -13.81 -44.47 -27.31
N ASP A 633 -13.75 -45.47 -28.19
CA ASP A 633 -12.60 -45.69 -29.09
C ASP A 633 -12.70 -44.78 -30.32
N ALA A 634 -11.96 -43.68 -30.32
CA ALA A 634 -12.00 -42.67 -31.38
C ALA A 634 -10.60 -42.09 -31.66
N ALA A 635 -10.39 -41.54 -32.86
CA ALA A 635 -9.18 -40.76 -33.15
C ALA A 635 -9.17 -39.44 -32.38
N VAL A 636 -7.99 -38.98 -31.98
CA VAL A 636 -7.78 -37.66 -31.37
C VAL A 636 -7.26 -36.69 -32.44
N ASP A 637 -7.72 -35.45 -32.43
CA ASP A 637 -7.24 -34.39 -33.33
C ASP A 637 -5.73 -34.15 -33.06
N SER A 638 -4.91 -34.14 -34.11
CA SER A 638 -3.44 -34.06 -34.01
C SER A 638 -2.98 -32.79 -33.30
N ASP A 639 -3.62 -31.68 -33.59
CA ASP A 639 -3.22 -30.35 -33.13
C ASP A 639 -3.61 -30.18 -31.66
N GLU A 640 -4.73 -30.78 -31.25
CA GLU A 640 -5.15 -30.82 -29.85
C GLU A 640 -4.27 -31.73 -29.00
N VAL A 641 -3.77 -32.85 -29.57
CA VAL A 641 -2.76 -33.68 -28.90
C VAL A 641 -1.43 -32.94 -28.74
N GLU A 642 -0.95 -32.25 -29.77
CA GLU A 642 0.29 -31.47 -29.67
C GLU A 642 0.20 -30.43 -28.56
N LYS A 643 -0.93 -29.70 -28.46
CA LYS A 643 -1.21 -28.77 -27.35
C LYS A 643 -1.23 -29.45 -25.98
N LEU A 644 -1.75 -30.67 -25.87
CA LEU A 644 -1.75 -31.45 -24.61
C LEU A 644 -0.33 -31.89 -24.20
N LEU A 645 0.48 -32.34 -25.17
CA LEU A 645 1.87 -32.75 -24.94
C LEU A 645 2.75 -31.55 -24.57
N GLU A 646 2.61 -30.44 -25.30
CA GLU A 646 3.32 -29.19 -25.02
C GLU A 646 2.94 -28.63 -23.64
N ALA A 647 1.65 -28.67 -23.27
CA ALA A 647 1.19 -28.29 -21.95
C ALA A 647 1.83 -29.18 -20.86
N ALA A 648 1.86 -30.50 -21.08
CA ALA A 648 2.46 -31.46 -20.15
C ALA A 648 3.94 -31.18 -19.90
N THR A 649 4.74 -30.93 -20.95
CA THR A 649 6.19 -30.66 -20.82
C THR A 649 6.53 -29.24 -20.35
N LYS A 650 5.57 -28.31 -20.44
CA LYS A 650 5.68 -26.94 -19.90
C LYS A 650 5.18 -26.78 -18.46
N LEU A 651 4.41 -27.74 -17.91
CA LEU A 651 3.94 -27.73 -16.52
C LEU A 651 5.07 -27.47 -15.50
N ARG A 652 4.94 -26.39 -14.74
CA ARG A 652 5.90 -25.95 -13.71
C ARG A 652 5.17 -25.54 -12.45
N GLU A 653 5.73 -25.95 -11.32
CA GLU A 653 5.40 -25.37 -10.02
C GLU A 653 5.61 -23.85 -10.04
N ARG A 654 4.58 -23.08 -9.64
CA ARG A 654 4.64 -21.62 -9.52
C ARG A 654 5.02 -21.19 -8.09
N ARG A 655 4.46 -21.85 -7.08
CA ARG A 655 4.77 -21.65 -5.66
C ARG A 655 4.67 -22.95 -4.88
N ARG A 656 5.65 -23.22 -4.01
CA ARG A 656 5.59 -24.29 -3.01
C ARG A 656 4.84 -23.85 -1.76
N ILE A 657 3.96 -24.71 -1.25
CA ILE A 657 3.38 -24.59 0.10
C ILE A 657 4.04 -25.61 1.02
N GLY A 658 4.35 -26.80 0.50
CA GLY A 658 5.03 -27.88 1.22
C GLY A 658 4.03 -28.90 1.77
N ASN A 659 4.45 -29.66 2.79
CA ASN A 659 3.60 -30.68 3.40
C ASN A 659 2.70 -30.05 4.48
N VAL A 660 1.37 -30.15 4.31
CA VAL A 660 0.37 -29.54 5.21
C VAL A 660 -0.51 -30.62 5.83
N LYS A 661 -0.80 -30.49 7.13
CA LYS A 661 -1.58 -31.48 7.90
C LYS A 661 -3.05 -31.54 7.48
N ASP A 662 -3.67 -30.38 7.25
CA ASP A 662 -5.03 -30.28 6.74
C ASP A 662 -4.97 -30.12 5.21
N ARG A 663 -5.33 -31.18 4.49
CA ARG A 663 -5.41 -31.17 3.02
C ARG A 663 -6.78 -30.67 2.51
N THR A 664 -7.80 -30.57 3.38
CA THR A 664 -9.17 -30.19 2.98
C THR A 664 -9.27 -28.73 2.57
N GLU A 665 -8.48 -27.84 3.19
CA GLU A 665 -8.51 -26.40 2.86
C GLU A 665 -7.97 -26.05 1.46
N PHE A 666 -7.38 -27.03 0.76
CA PHE A 666 -6.86 -26.92 -0.61
C PHE A 666 -7.68 -27.71 -1.64
N GLY A 667 -8.78 -28.37 -1.23
CA GLY A 667 -9.56 -29.27 -2.09
C GLY A 667 -8.77 -30.52 -2.51
N MET A 668 -7.92 -31.05 -1.63
CA MET A 668 -7.04 -32.21 -1.90
C MET A 668 -7.55 -33.53 -1.30
N ASP A 669 -8.58 -33.47 -0.46
CA ASP A 669 -9.32 -34.65 0.03
C ASP A 669 -10.27 -35.19 -1.04
N LYS A 670 -10.85 -34.30 -1.85
CA LYS A 670 -11.57 -34.63 -3.10
C LYS A 670 -11.02 -33.78 -4.25
N PRO A 671 -9.91 -34.20 -4.88
CA PRO A 671 -9.34 -33.49 -6.02
C PRO A 671 -10.37 -33.36 -7.14
N ARG A 672 -10.57 -32.13 -7.63
CA ARG A 672 -11.48 -31.83 -8.77
C ARG A 672 -11.11 -32.65 -10.01
N MET A 673 -9.82 -32.85 -10.24
CA MET A 673 -9.29 -33.55 -11.39
C MET A 673 -7.96 -34.21 -11.04
N LYS A 674 -7.71 -35.40 -11.60
CA LYS A 674 -6.43 -36.10 -11.53
C LYS A 674 -5.94 -36.36 -12.94
N ILE A 675 -4.72 -35.92 -13.24
CA ILE A 675 -4.06 -36.13 -14.54
C ILE A 675 -2.93 -37.14 -14.32
N THR A 676 -2.97 -38.27 -15.02
CA THR A 676 -1.91 -39.29 -14.97
C THR A 676 -1.22 -39.40 -16.33
N PHE A 677 0.07 -39.09 -16.33
CA PHE A 677 0.95 -39.21 -17.47
C PHE A 677 1.63 -40.58 -17.46
N GLY A 678 1.27 -41.42 -18.42
CA GLY A 678 1.94 -42.69 -18.66
C GLY A 678 3.17 -42.49 -19.52
N LEU A 679 4.31 -42.97 -19.02
CA LEU A 679 5.63 -42.73 -19.61
C LEU A 679 6.21 -44.02 -20.19
N LYS A 680 6.91 -43.91 -21.31
CA LYS A 680 7.72 -45.01 -21.83
C LYS A 680 8.92 -45.24 -20.93
N ASP A 681 9.13 -46.49 -20.53
CA ASP A 681 10.29 -46.97 -19.77
C ASP A 681 10.53 -46.24 -18.41
N LYS A 682 9.47 -45.61 -17.85
CA LYS A 682 9.48 -44.89 -16.57
C LYS A 682 8.14 -45.03 -15.84
N ASP A 683 8.19 -44.83 -14.52
CA ASP A 683 7.01 -44.73 -13.65
C ASP A 683 6.03 -43.63 -14.10
N ASP A 684 4.73 -43.96 -14.09
CA ASP A 684 3.64 -42.98 -14.26
C ASP A 684 3.72 -41.84 -13.23
N VAL A 685 3.43 -40.63 -13.70
CA VAL A 685 3.34 -39.40 -12.87
C VAL A 685 1.88 -38.97 -12.79
N SER A 686 1.29 -39.06 -11.60
CA SER A 686 -0.07 -38.55 -11.33
C SER A 686 -0.03 -37.21 -10.60
N LEU A 687 -0.72 -36.22 -11.15
CA LEU A 687 -1.01 -34.93 -10.53
C LEU A 687 -2.45 -34.91 -10.02
N GLU A 688 -2.62 -34.57 -8.75
CA GLU A 688 -3.91 -34.26 -8.12
C GLU A 688 -4.13 -32.74 -8.18
N ILE A 689 -5.26 -32.30 -8.73
CA ILE A 689 -5.61 -30.88 -8.91
C ILE A 689 -6.81 -30.56 -8.00
N GLY A 690 -6.62 -29.60 -7.10
CA GLY A 690 -7.63 -29.18 -6.13
C GLY A 690 -8.28 -27.83 -6.47
N ASP A 691 -8.57 -27.08 -5.42
CA ASP A 691 -9.28 -25.81 -5.51
C ASP A 691 -8.45 -24.68 -6.15
N ARG A 692 -9.14 -23.60 -6.53
CA ARG A 692 -8.48 -22.35 -6.95
C ARG A 692 -7.91 -21.63 -5.72
N THR A 693 -6.78 -20.96 -5.89
CA THR A 693 -6.26 -20.02 -4.88
C THR A 693 -7.26 -18.87 -4.67
N PRO A 694 -7.24 -18.16 -3.54
CA PRO A 694 -8.12 -17.00 -3.34
C PRO A 694 -7.92 -15.89 -4.40
N THR A 695 -6.72 -15.74 -4.99
CA THR A 695 -6.47 -14.87 -6.16
C THR A 695 -7.14 -15.33 -7.45
N ARG A 696 -7.61 -16.58 -7.52
CA ARG A 696 -8.20 -17.25 -8.70
C ARG A 696 -7.25 -17.46 -9.89
N GLU A 697 -6.03 -16.93 -9.84
CA GLU A 697 -4.97 -17.06 -10.87
C GLU A 697 -4.41 -18.49 -10.99
N PHE A 698 -4.43 -19.24 -9.88
CA PHE A 698 -3.81 -20.56 -9.76
C PHE A 698 -4.80 -21.61 -9.24
N ARG A 699 -4.43 -22.88 -9.38
CA ARG A 699 -5.01 -23.99 -8.60
C ARG A 699 -3.95 -24.64 -7.73
N TYR A 700 -4.37 -25.19 -6.60
CA TYR A 700 -3.54 -26.09 -5.82
C TYR A 700 -3.35 -27.41 -6.57
N ALA A 701 -2.16 -27.99 -6.44
CA ALA A 701 -1.80 -29.28 -7.00
C ALA A 701 -0.86 -30.05 -6.07
N SER A 702 -0.83 -31.38 -6.22
CA SER A 702 0.11 -32.27 -5.55
C SER A 702 0.49 -33.45 -6.46
N VAL A 703 1.64 -34.10 -6.22
CA VAL A 703 2.04 -35.31 -6.94
C VAL A 703 1.65 -36.52 -6.08
N ALA A 704 0.96 -37.52 -6.62
CA ALA A 704 0.46 -38.64 -5.81
C ALA A 704 1.55 -39.41 -5.03
N LYS A 705 2.81 -39.42 -5.53
CA LYS A 705 3.98 -40.02 -4.86
C LYS A 705 4.73 -39.07 -3.92
N ASN A 706 4.37 -37.78 -3.88
CA ASN A 706 4.96 -36.77 -3.00
C ASN A 706 3.87 -35.75 -2.56
N PRO A 707 3.30 -35.88 -1.34
CA PRO A 707 2.12 -35.15 -0.90
C PRO A 707 2.36 -33.66 -0.57
N GLU A 708 3.50 -33.08 -1.00
CA GLU A 708 3.70 -31.63 -0.99
C GLU A 708 2.64 -30.94 -1.85
N ILE A 709 2.07 -29.86 -1.33
CA ILE A 709 1.14 -29.00 -2.05
C ILE A 709 1.93 -27.84 -2.68
N PHE A 710 1.60 -27.53 -3.92
CA PHE A 710 2.13 -26.41 -4.68
C PHE A 710 1.01 -25.78 -5.53
N THR A 711 1.31 -24.68 -6.22
CA THR A 711 0.36 -24.03 -7.15
C THR A 711 0.78 -24.19 -8.60
N LEU A 712 -0.24 -24.33 -9.46
CA LEU A 712 -0.15 -24.39 -10.92
C LEU A 712 -0.96 -23.26 -11.54
N GLN A 713 -0.49 -22.69 -12.65
CA GLN A 713 -1.20 -21.62 -13.35
C GLN A 713 -2.44 -22.17 -14.05
N LEU A 714 -3.55 -21.44 -13.99
CA LEU A 714 -4.83 -21.90 -14.52
C LEU A 714 -4.77 -22.20 -16.04
N SER A 715 -3.95 -21.44 -16.80
CA SER A 715 -3.68 -21.67 -18.23
C SER A 715 -3.07 -23.04 -18.52
N ASP A 716 -2.16 -23.50 -17.66
CA ASP A 716 -1.38 -24.72 -17.89
C ASP A 716 -2.26 -25.97 -17.66
N ILE A 717 -3.29 -25.83 -16.80
CA ILE A 717 -4.29 -26.87 -16.53
C ILE A 717 -5.44 -26.83 -17.56
N ALA A 718 -5.78 -25.66 -18.11
CA ALA A 718 -6.96 -25.48 -18.97
C ALA A 718 -6.98 -26.40 -20.21
N ASN A 719 -5.82 -26.79 -20.74
CA ASN A 719 -5.74 -27.75 -21.84
C ASN A 719 -6.25 -29.16 -21.46
N PHE A 720 -6.13 -29.56 -20.20
CA PHE A 720 -6.60 -30.85 -19.68
C PHE A 720 -8.06 -30.79 -19.18
N ASP A 721 -8.60 -29.61 -18.87
CA ASP A 721 -10.01 -29.39 -18.47
C ASP A 721 -10.95 -29.31 -19.71
N LYS A 722 -10.51 -29.81 -20.87
CA LYS A 722 -11.26 -29.87 -22.14
C LYS A 722 -12.22 -31.08 -22.19
N THR A 723 -13.32 -30.93 -22.93
CA THR A 723 -14.31 -32.00 -23.20
C THR A 723 -13.78 -33.01 -24.21
N VAL A 724 -14.29 -34.25 -24.17
CA VAL A 724 -13.91 -35.29 -25.14
C VAL A 724 -14.19 -34.81 -26.57
N PHE A 725 -15.34 -34.18 -26.78
CA PHE A 725 -15.74 -33.61 -28.06
C PHE A 725 -14.74 -32.59 -28.62
N SER A 726 -14.15 -31.75 -27.76
CA SER A 726 -13.23 -30.69 -28.20
C SER A 726 -11.84 -31.16 -28.61
N ILE A 727 -11.43 -32.38 -28.20
CA ILE A 727 -10.10 -32.95 -28.47
C ILE A 727 -10.18 -34.09 -29.51
N ARG A 728 -11.36 -34.73 -29.67
CA ARG A 728 -11.60 -35.75 -30.69
C ARG A 728 -11.42 -35.21 -32.10
N ASP A 729 -10.94 -36.04 -33.01
CA ASP A 729 -10.94 -35.72 -34.44
C ASP A 729 -12.40 -35.52 -34.91
N ARG A 730 -12.67 -34.32 -35.42
CA ARG A 730 -13.98 -33.89 -35.92
C ARG A 730 -14.01 -33.75 -37.44
N SER A 731 -12.96 -34.19 -38.14
CA SER A 731 -12.94 -34.24 -39.61
C SER A 731 -14.07 -35.14 -40.11
N ILE A 732 -14.90 -34.65 -41.05
CA ILE A 732 -15.95 -35.49 -41.66
C ILE A 732 -15.31 -36.54 -42.57
N VAL A 733 -14.34 -36.12 -43.41
CA VAL A 733 -13.57 -37.01 -44.28
C VAL A 733 -12.06 -36.72 -44.14
N PRO A 734 -11.21 -37.74 -43.86
CA PRO A 734 -9.76 -37.56 -43.74
C PRO A 734 -9.05 -37.58 -45.11
N VAL A 735 -9.54 -36.80 -46.08
CA VAL A 735 -9.01 -36.73 -47.45
C VAL A 735 -8.59 -35.30 -47.78
N MET A 736 -7.38 -35.11 -48.30
CA MET A 736 -6.93 -33.79 -48.76
C MET A 736 -7.57 -33.46 -50.13
N PRO A 737 -8.04 -32.22 -50.39
CA PRO A 737 -8.76 -31.88 -51.61
C PRO A 737 -7.99 -32.22 -52.89
N GLU A 738 -6.69 -31.97 -52.91
CA GLU A 738 -5.77 -32.28 -54.02
C GLU A 738 -5.65 -33.78 -54.32
N SER A 739 -6.06 -34.65 -53.39
CA SER A 739 -6.08 -36.12 -53.59
C SER A 739 -7.37 -36.62 -54.24
N ALA A 740 -8.41 -35.79 -54.32
CA ALA A 740 -9.68 -36.15 -54.95
C ALA A 740 -9.59 -36.01 -56.48
N ASN A 741 -9.69 -37.14 -57.18
CA ASN A 741 -9.68 -37.20 -58.65
C ASN A 741 -11.09 -37.24 -59.27
N LYS A 742 -12.11 -37.57 -58.48
CA LYS A 742 -13.50 -37.70 -58.93
C LYS A 742 -14.44 -37.41 -57.77
N VAL A 743 -15.50 -36.64 -58.03
CA VAL A 743 -16.62 -36.43 -57.12
C VAL A 743 -17.89 -36.91 -57.83
N ILE A 744 -18.72 -37.66 -57.12
CA ILE A 744 -20.03 -38.13 -57.57
C ILE A 744 -21.02 -37.66 -56.51
N VAL A 745 -22.11 -37.04 -56.92
CA VAL A 745 -23.20 -36.63 -56.03
C VAL A 745 -24.50 -37.20 -56.58
N GLU A 746 -25.20 -37.96 -55.75
CA GLU A 746 -26.42 -38.70 -56.08
C GLU A 746 -27.56 -38.24 -55.13
N PRO A 747 -28.29 -37.15 -55.45
CA PRO A 747 -29.40 -36.68 -54.61
C PRO A 747 -30.59 -37.65 -54.69
N GLN A 748 -31.28 -37.85 -53.57
CA GLN A 748 -32.46 -38.71 -53.50
C GLN A 748 -33.62 -38.23 -54.39
N ASP A 749 -33.74 -36.91 -54.57
CA ASP A 749 -34.76 -36.27 -55.43
C ASP A 749 -34.37 -36.26 -56.92
N GLY A 750 -33.23 -36.88 -57.28
CA GLY A 750 -32.68 -36.94 -58.63
C GLY A 750 -31.66 -35.84 -58.94
N GLY A 751 -31.03 -35.94 -60.12
CA GLY A 751 -30.00 -34.99 -60.57
C GLY A 751 -28.57 -35.41 -60.23
N GLU A 752 -28.19 -36.67 -60.51
CA GLU A 752 -26.80 -37.13 -60.38
C GLU A 752 -25.85 -36.25 -61.22
N TYR A 753 -24.77 -35.78 -60.60
CA TYR A 753 -23.64 -35.20 -61.33
C TYR A 753 -22.31 -35.85 -60.94
N THR A 754 -21.39 -35.85 -61.89
CA THR A 754 -20.04 -36.38 -61.71
C THR A 754 -19.03 -35.41 -62.27
N VAL A 755 -18.09 -34.95 -61.45
CA VAL A 755 -16.92 -34.17 -61.90
C VAL A 755 -15.64 -34.97 -61.72
N VAL A 756 -14.71 -34.83 -62.66
CA VAL A 756 -13.42 -35.53 -62.70
C VAL A 756 -12.30 -34.52 -62.87
N ARG A 757 -11.29 -34.56 -61.99
CA ARG A 757 -10.10 -33.72 -62.06
C ARG A 757 -9.25 -34.16 -63.27
N LYS A 758 -8.89 -33.21 -64.14
CA LYS A 758 -8.08 -33.44 -65.35
C LYS A 758 -6.64 -32.99 -65.16
N SER A 759 -6.45 -31.87 -64.48
CA SER A 759 -5.16 -31.37 -64.04
C SER A 759 -5.33 -30.65 -62.70
N LYS A 760 -4.26 -30.04 -62.16
CA LYS A 760 -4.29 -29.39 -60.83
C LYS A 760 -5.46 -28.40 -60.70
N ASP A 761 -5.68 -27.59 -61.74
CA ASP A 761 -6.60 -26.45 -61.74
C ASP A 761 -7.77 -26.64 -62.73
N GLU A 762 -8.03 -27.89 -63.17
CA GLU A 762 -9.02 -28.21 -64.20
C GLU A 762 -9.90 -29.40 -63.83
N TRP A 763 -11.21 -29.18 -63.91
CA TRP A 763 -12.25 -30.17 -63.67
C TRP A 763 -13.19 -30.29 -64.88
N ALA A 764 -13.64 -31.51 -65.16
CA ALA A 764 -14.60 -31.80 -66.23
C ALA A 764 -15.87 -32.43 -65.65
N LEU A 765 -17.04 -31.93 -66.07
CA LEU A 765 -18.33 -32.54 -65.84
C LEU A 765 -18.46 -33.73 -66.80
N VAL A 766 -18.79 -34.91 -66.26
CA VAL A 766 -18.92 -36.16 -67.01
C VAL A 766 -20.36 -36.68 -67.01
N LYS A 767 -21.16 -36.28 -66.01
CA LYS A 767 -22.60 -36.48 -65.91
C LYS A 767 -23.25 -35.21 -65.35
N PRO A 768 -24.49 -34.87 -65.77
CA PRO A 768 -25.32 -35.59 -66.74
C PRO A 768 -24.88 -35.38 -68.21
N ILE A 769 -24.08 -34.34 -68.46
CA ILE A 769 -23.49 -34.02 -69.77
C ILE A 769 -21.96 -34.03 -69.69
N GLN A 770 -21.29 -34.09 -70.84
CA GLN A 770 -19.85 -33.86 -70.94
C GLN A 770 -19.57 -32.38 -71.22
N ASP A 771 -19.04 -31.67 -70.24
CA ASP A 771 -18.68 -30.25 -70.36
C ASP A 771 -17.52 -29.90 -69.39
N ARG A 772 -17.00 -28.68 -69.45
CA ARG A 772 -16.08 -28.14 -68.45
C ARG A 772 -16.84 -27.88 -67.15
N ALA A 773 -16.32 -28.36 -66.02
CA ALA A 773 -16.84 -27.98 -64.71
C ALA A 773 -16.14 -26.71 -64.21
N ASP A 774 -16.84 -25.90 -63.41
CA ASP A 774 -16.19 -24.80 -62.70
C ASP A 774 -15.21 -25.38 -61.64
N ALA A 775 -13.98 -24.88 -61.64
CA ALA A 775 -12.93 -25.39 -60.78
C ALA A 775 -13.08 -24.92 -59.33
N ILE A 776 -13.65 -23.74 -59.09
CA ILE A 776 -13.89 -23.20 -57.74
C ILE A 776 -15.01 -24.00 -57.08
N ASP A 777 -16.12 -24.23 -57.78
CA ASP A 777 -17.23 -25.03 -57.23
C ASP A 777 -16.85 -26.50 -57.03
N SER A 778 -16.12 -27.09 -57.98
CA SER A 778 -15.66 -28.50 -57.88
C SER A 778 -14.67 -28.72 -56.74
N GLU A 779 -13.70 -27.82 -56.58
CA GLU A 779 -12.78 -27.85 -55.43
C GLU A 779 -13.50 -27.51 -54.12
N GLY A 780 -14.51 -26.64 -54.19
CA GLY A 780 -15.37 -26.23 -53.09
C GLY A 780 -16.05 -27.42 -52.42
N ILE A 781 -16.68 -28.32 -53.17
CA ILE A 781 -17.35 -29.51 -52.63
C ILE A 781 -16.39 -30.37 -51.79
N VAL A 782 -15.18 -30.64 -52.29
CA VAL A 782 -14.19 -31.45 -51.57
C VAL A 782 -13.60 -30.69 -50.39
N SER A 783 -13.39 -29.38 -50.55
CA SER A 783 -12.92 -28.49 -49.51
C SER A 783 -13.91 -28.41 -48.35
N THR A 784 -15.22 -28.31 -48.62
CA THR A 784 -16.27 -28.35 -47.59
C THR A 784 -16.19 -29.65 -46.78
N LEU A 785 -16.13 -30.82 -47.43
CA LEU A 785 -16.01 -32.11 -46.73
C LEU A 785 -14.72 -32.26 -45.88
N ARG A 786 -13.66 -31.53 -46.22
CA ARG A 786 -12.39 -31.51 -45.47
C ARG A 786 -12.39 -30.51 -44.32
N TRP A 787 -12.87 -29.29 -44.56
CA TRP A 787 -12.76 -28.16 -43.62
C TRP A 787 -13.95 -28.04 -42.67
N ASP A 788 -15.12 -28.56 -43.05
CA ASP A 788 -16.24 -28.69 -42.11
C ASP A 788 -15.90 -29.72 -41.03
N LYS A 789 -16.23 -29.35 -39.79
CA LYS A 789 -16.03 -30.19 -38.61
C LYS A 789 -17.38 -30.63 -38.06
N VAL A 790 -17.50 -31.91 -37.70
CA VAL A 790 -18.67 -32.49 -37.01
C VAL A 790 -19.12 -31.57 -35.86
N GLN A 791 -20.38 -31.13 -35.88
CA GLN A 791 -20.90 -30.19 -34.87
C GLN A 791 -21.31 -30.89 -33.56
N ARG A 792 -21.73 -32.15 -33.64
CA ARG A 792 -22.06 -33.02 -32.49
C ARG A 792 -22.08 -34.48 -32.96
N PHE A 793 -21.59 -35.41 -32.14
CA PHE A 793 -21.85 -36.84 -32.34
C PHE A 793 -23.20 -37.18 -31.70
N VAL A 794 -24.12 -37.79 -32.46
CA VAL A 794 -25.50 -38.03 -32.01
C VAL A 794 -25.65 -39.39 -31.33
N ASP A 795 -24.96 -40.39 -31.88
CA ASP A 795 -24.73 -41.72 -31.36
C ASP A 795 -23.26 -42.08 -31.73
N GLU A 796 -22.59 -42.86 -30.90
CA GLU A 796 -21.20 -43.28 -31.09
C GLU A 796 -21.07 -44.50 -32.01
N ALA A 797 -22.08 -45.37 -32.01
CA ALA A 797 -22.10 -46.59 -32.82
C ALA A 797 -23.56 -47.04 -33.11
N PRO A 798 -24.34 -46.21 -33.82
CA PRO A 798 -25.74 -46.51 -34.11
C PRO A 798 -25.87 -47.79 -34.93
N LYS A 799 -26.53 -48.80 -34.37
CA LYS A 799 -26.81 -50.07 -35.07
C LYS A 799 -27.88 -49.95 -36.15
N ASN A 800 -28.62 -48.85 -36.16
CA ASN A 800 -29.64 -48.52 -37.15
C ASN A 800 -29.50 -47.03 -37.52
N LEU A 801 -29.30 -46.75 -38.81
CA LEU A 801 -29.16 -45.38 -39.32
C LEU A 801 -30.49 -44.73 -39.73
N ALA A 802 -31.55 -45.53 -39.96
CA ALA A 802 -32.85 -45.04 -40.43
C ALA A 802 -33.49 -43.91 -39.59
N PRO A 803 -33.26 -43.77 -38.27
CA PRO A 803 -33.75 -42.61 -37.51
C PRO A 803 -33.08 -41.27 -37.86
N TYR A 804 -32.01 -41.27 -38.67
CA TYR A 804 -31.17 -40.09 -38.96
C TYR A 804 -31.22 -39.63 -40.43
N GLY A 805 -31.93 -40.34 -41.30
CA GLY A 805 -31.94 -40.15 -42.76
C GLY A 805 -31.68 -41.45 -43.50
#